data_AF-A0A2V9DFI5-F1
#
_entry.id   AF-A0A2V9DFI5-F1
#
_cell.length_a   1.000
_cell.length_b   1.000
_cell.length_c   1.000
_cell.angle_alpha   90.00
_cell.angle_beta   90.00
_cell.angle_gamma   90.00
#
_symmetry.space_group_name_H-M   'P 1'
#
loop_
_entity.id
_entity.type
_entity.pdbx_description
1 polymer ?
#
loop_
_entity_poly.entity_id
_entity_poly.type
_entity_poly.pdbx_seq_one_letter_code
_entity_poly.pdbx_strand_id
1 'polypeptide(L)'
;MLKIGPVAAIGVVLAFPSAAFTQHVEKPGTQVTADAAPRRPDYSQEPFVIEQYYTRARFEKDGTGRRELHVRVRVQSEAGVQQLGQLVFGYNSANERMTIDSVEVRKADGSAATAAADAVQDMTSPVARDAPVYTDYRQKHVTVPGLRPGETLAYHITTQVHIPLAVGQFWFEHDFLKDAIVLDERLEVSVPRDRAIKLKTQPPAQPMVTEEGDLRIYRWKTSNLQREDEESDEAKPRKKPRKKLEVPAVQLTTFQSWEEVGRWYAGLERERATPNAAVRAKAQELVHGRETDLEKIEALYDFVAKNFRYVSLSFGLGRYQPHTASEVLANQYGDCKDKHTLLEALAEAVGLHAYPVLINSARKIDPEMPSPAQFDHVITAVPSGKDGKELIWLDSTTEVAPFRLIAARLRKKQALWIPTAWGKVSMGSEDSTAPSEKEGAAHLVETPSDPPFPATQRVEVEGRVGELGKLTAQVRYTLRGDVELLLRLAFRRTPQNQWKQLAQLLAASDGFRGEASEVKAADPAATREPFQLEYRIVQPNYLDWSSKKSQLLLPLPAVGLPDAPETQEEGDSNSEPLELGTPLDLITRLTLEFPPKFAARAPVAVAVMRDYAEYRSSYKAEGNKITAERTLRFKLREVPAVRMRDYLAFTRAVRSDEGQSMSLENTLAGTPAVPTGVKADELHEAGLAALQNGNFSTAADLLKRVIELEPKHKWAWNNLGRAYLAQRRLDEAIQAFRKQIEVNPYDEYAYNNLGQALWQQQKHEEAIEAFRKQIEIKPLDRWAHANLGTLYRERHNYVEAIRELEQAISITPDDPLLHVGIGDAYLNLGKGDKALQEFDKAVELAPSPTVWNNVAYQLSLKNVHLERAQQYAESAVAETAAQLRNAALERLGPQDLGHVTSLAAYWDTLGWVHFQKGNLKAAEKYIHASWLLNQHGEVGDHLAQIYEKLGRKQEAIQTYAQALAATRPLPETRERLARLAGGEDELKMLRTRGGEELSALRTVKLDKLLKESASAEFFVLLSPGLAAAPAAGAAAASGTGAKIEEVRFASGSEKLRPLAEALRAGHFPAIFPDDTPTKLVRRGILSCSALTGECVFVLLPPDLVTSVN
;
A
#
# COMPACT_ATOMS: atom_id res chain seq x y z
N MET A 1 -19.95 6.72 17.93
CA MET A 1 -19.55 6.58 16.53
C MET A 1 -18.99 5.17 16.32
N LEU A 2 -19.84 4.20 16.02
CA LEU A 2 -19.41 2.87 15.59
C LEU A 2 -19.21 2.93 14.07
N LYS A 3 -17.95 3.00 13.61
CA LYS A 3 -17.60 2.75 12.22
C LYS A 3 -17.82 1.25 11.94
N ILE A 4 -19.04 0.87 11.58
CA ILE A 4 -19.27 -0.36 10.82
C ILE A 4 -18.94 0.00 9.37
N GLY A 5 -17.66 -0.12 9.02
CA GLY A 5 -17.22 -0.09 7.63
C GLY A 5 -17.74 -1.32 6.87
N PRO A 6 -17.88 -1.24 5.54
CA PRO A 6 -18.26 -2.38 4.73
C PRO A 6 -17.21 -3.49 4.90
N VAL A 7 -17.67 -4.74 4.80
CA VAL A 7 -16.84 -5.94 4.69
C VAL A 7 -15.69 -5.65 3.74
N ALA A 8 -14.48 -5.60 4.30
CA ALA A 8 -13.27 -5.32 3.54
C ALA A 8 -13.14 -6.32 2.40
N ALA A 9 -13.08 -5.80 1.18
CA ALA A 9 -12.41 -6.48 0.08
C ALA A 9 -11.06 -7.01 0.59
N ILE A 10 -10.71 -8.23 0.19
CA ILE A 10 -9.45 -8.90 0.53
C ILE A 10 -8.29 -8.04 0.00
N GLY A 11 -7.78 -7.16 0.86
CA GLY A 11 -6.54 -6.43 0.67
C GLY A 11 -5.41 -7.28 1.22
N VAL A 12 -4.63 -7.89 0.33
CA VAL A 12 -3.34 -8.50 0.64
C VAL A 12 -2.40 -7.37 1.08
N VAL A 13 -2.14 -7.26 2.37
CA VAL A 13 -1.15 -6.30 2.91
C VAL A 13 0.23 -6.94 2.83
N LEU A 14 0.97 -6.61 1.77
CA LEU A 14 2.41 -6.85 1.66
C LEU A 14 3.16 -5.83 2.55
N ALA A 15 4.14 -6.29 3.31
CA ALA A 15 5.03 -5.45 4.10
C ALA A 15 6.47 -5.61 3.59
N PHE A 16 7.09 -4.50 3.17
CA PHE A 16 8.53 -4.38 2.93
C PHE A 16 9.17 -3.69 4.15
N PRO A 17 10.33 -4.14 4.67
CA PRO A 17 10.96 -3.53 5.84
C PRO A 17 11.92 -2.39 5.47
N SER A 18 11.94 -1.33 6.28
CA SER A 18 12.87 -0.19 6.16
C SER A 18 13.62 0.07 7.47
N ALA A 19 14.88 -0.42 7.50
CA ALA A 19 15.82 -0.25 8.61
C ALA A 19 16.20 1.23 8.84
N ALA A 20 16.36 1.63 10.10
CA ALA A 20 17.20 2.77 10.48
C ALA A 20 17.94 2.46 11.78
N PHE A 21 19.22 2.83 11.80
CA PHE A 21 20.15 2.80 12.93
C PHE A 21 20.08 4.11 13.73
N THR A 22 20.34 3.99 15.03
CA THR A 22 20.42 5.04 16.06
C THR A 22 21.80 5.70 16.11
N GLN A 23 21.85 7.00 16.42
CA GLN A 23 23.03 7.65 17.01
C GLN A 23 22.64 8.65 18.11
N HIS A 24 23.34 8.53 19.23
CA HIS A 24 23.27 9.35 20.44
C HIS A 24 23.74 10.79 20.22
N VAL A 25 23.08 11.76 20.88
CA VAL A 25 23.66 13.06 21.22
C VAL A 25 23.24 13.47 22.65
N GLU A 26 24.23 13.94 23.41
CA GLU A 26 24.19 14.32 24.82
C GLU A 26 23.31 15.53 25.16
N LYS A 27 22.75 15.54 26.37
CA LYS A 27 22.03 16.66 26.99
C LYS A 27 23.00 17.72 27.54
N PRO A 28 22.64 19.02 27.48
CA PRO A 28 23.09 19.99 28.47
C PRO A 28 21.94 20.62 29.27
N GLY A 29 22.13 20.67 30.59
CA GLY A 29 21.84 21.83 31.43
C GLY A 29 20.39 22.05 31.89
N THR A 30 20.04 21.48 33.04
CA THR A 30 18.93 21.91 33.90
C THR A 30 19.10 23.38 34.34
N GLN A 31 18.11 24.22 34.03
CA GLN A 31 17.78 25.39 34.84
C GLN A 31 16.32 25.29 35.29
N VAL A 32 16.16 25.29 36.61
CA VAL A 32 14.89 25.25 37.33
C VAL A 32 14.32 26.67 37.35
N THR A 33 13.10 26.85 36.82
CA THR A 33 12.24 27.99 37.16
C THR A 33 10.86 27.49 37.58
N ALA A 34 10.33 28.19 38.58
CA ALA A 34 9.23 27.79 39.44
C ALA A 34 7.84 27.92 38.80
N ASP A 35 6.93 27.08 39.31
CA ASP A 35 5.47 27.09 39.25
C ASP A 35 4.78 28.11 38.33
N ALA A 36 4.30 27.62 37.18
CA ALA A 36 3.16 28.17 36.47
C ALA A 36 1.99 27.17 36.58
N ALA A 37 0.82 27.64 37.03
CA ALA A 37 -0.41 26.85 37.00
C ALA A 37 -0.61 26.24 35.59
N PRO A 38 -1.10 24.98 35.48
CA PRO A 38 -1.14 24.29 34.20
C PRO A 38 -1.98 25.09 33.19
N ARG A 39 -1.35 25.52 32.09
CA ARG A 39 -2.05 26.05 30.91
C ARG A 39 -3.11 25.03 30.51
N ARG A 40 -4.37 25.46 30.39
CA ARG A 40 -5.42 24.60 29.83
C ARG A 40 -4.95 24.12 28.45
N PRO A 41 -5.01 22.81 28.16
CA PRO A 41 -4.64 22.32 26.84
C PRO A 41 -5.52 22.99 25.77
N ASP A 42 -4.89 23.43 24.68
CA ASP A 42 -5.58 24.04 23.54
C ASP A 42 -5.99 22.94 22.57
N TYR A 43 -7.29 22.66 22.50
CA TYR A 43 -7.85 21.67 21.59
C TYR A 43 -8.36 22.28 20.28
N SER A 44 -8.04 23.55 19.97
CA SER A 44 -8.58 24.27 18.80
C SER A 44 -8.35 23.59 17.44
N GLN A 45 -7.34 22.73 17.34
CA GLN A 45 -7.00 21.98 16.13
C GLN A 45 -7.78 20.66 15.99
N GLU A 46 -8.47 20.19 17.03
CA GLU A 46 -9.31 18.99 16.94
C GLU A 46 -10.50 19.23 16.01
N PRO A 47 -10.98 18.25 15.22
CA PRO A 47 -12.16 18.44 14.39
C PRO A 47 -13.42 18.77 15.22
N PHE A 48 -13.50 18.20 16.41
CA PHE A 48 -14.50 18.50 17.42
C PHE A 48 -14.00 18.10 18.81
N VAL A 49 -14.58 18.68 19.85
CA VAL A 49 -14.33 18.33 21.25
C VAL A 49 -15.65 17.90 21.88
N ILE A 50 -15.68 16.73 22.51
CA ILE A 50 -16.85 16.27 23.24
C ILE A 50 -16.84 16.93 24.61
N GLU A 51 -17.65 17.98 24.77
CA GLU A 51 -17.77 18.73 26.02
C GLU A 51 -18.45 17.88 27.12
N GLN A 52 -19.42 17.05 26.73
CA GLN A 52 -20.14 16.17 27.65
C GLN A 52 -20.55 14.87 26.94
N TYR A 53 -20.30 13.74 27.59
CA TYR A 53 -20.79 12.42 27.16
C TYR A 53 -21.35 11.68 28.37
N TYR A 54 -22.68 11.66 28.52
CA TYR A 54 -23.32 11.07 29.70
C TYR A 54 -24.25 9.92 29.33
N THR A 55 -23.90 8.73 29.78
CA THR A 55 -24.73 7.52 29.65
C THR A 55 -25.38 7.19 30.99
N ARG A 56 -26.70 7.01 31.01
CA ARG A 56 -27.44 6.47 32.16
C ARG A 56 -28.13 5.17 31.77
N ALA A 57 -27.87 4.09 32.49
CA ALA A 57 -28.55 2.82 32.33
C ALA A 57 -29.30 2.46 33.61
N ARG A 58 -30.57 2.08 33.50
CA ARG A 58 -31.40 1.61 34.60
C ARG A 58 -31.97 0.25 34.26
N PHE A 59 -31.81 -0.70 35.16
CA PHE A 59 -32.31 -2.06 35.05
C PHE A 59 -33.42 -2.30 36.07
N GLU A 60 -34.43 -3.05 35.66
CA GLU A 60 -35.55 -3.46 36.50
C GLU A 60 -35.43 -4.95 36.90
N LYS A 61 -36.21 -5.36 37.92
CA LYS A 61 -36.14 -6.72 38.48
C LYS A 61 -36.50 -7.82 37.49
N ASP A 62 -37.30 -7.52 36.48
CA ASP A 62 -37.75 -8.47 35.45
C ASP A 62 -36.77 -8.62 34.28
N GLY A 63 -35.67 -7.86 34.27
CA GLY A 63 -34.68 -7.82 33.19
C GLY A 63 -34.96 -6.78 32.10
N THR A 64 -36.06 -6.02 32.21
CA THR A 64 -36.29 -4.83 31.37
C THR A 64 -35.45 -3.65 31.87
N GLY A 65 -35.46 -2.55 31.11
CA GLY A 65 -34.69 -1.38 31.51
C GLY A 65 -34.74 -0.24 30.51
N ARG A 66 -33.98 0.81 30.83
CA ARG A 66 -33.86 2.01 30.01
C ARG A 66 -32.42 2.49 29.99
N ARG A 67 -31.94 2.88 28.81
CA ARG A 67 -30.65 3.56 28.61
C ARG A 67 -30.89 4.93 28.00
N GLU A 68 -30.24 5.94 28.55
CA GLU A 68 -30.27 7.32 28.06
C GLU A 68 -28.85 7.75 27.73
N LEU A 69 -28.70 8.48 26.64
CA LEU A 69 -27.42 9.05 26.20
C LEU A 69 -27.61 10.54 25.95
N HIS A 70 -26.88 11.37 26.70
CA HIS A 70 -26.82 12.82 26.52
C HIS A 70 -25.41 13.20 26.05
N VAL A 71 -25.32 13.87 24.90
CA VAL A 71 -24.03 14.28 24.35
C VAL A 71 -24.06 15.76 24.01
N ARG A 72 -22.95 16.45 24.28
CA ARG A 72 -22.66 17.80 23.80
C ARG A 72 -21.29 17.83 23.17
N VAL A 73 -21.23 18.31 21.93
CA VAL A 73 -20.01 18.33 21.11
C VAL A 73 -19.81 19.73 20.56
N ARG A 74 -18.63 20.31 20.78
CA ARG A 74 -18.16 21.51 20.11
C ARG A 74 -17.53 21.13 18.78
N VAL A 75 -18.07 21.61 17.67
CA VAL A 75 -17.47 21.40 16.35
C VAL A 75 -16.50 22.54 16.07
N GLN A 76 -15.31 22.25 15.56
CA GLN A 76 -14.24 23.25 15.38
C GLN A 76 -13.76 23.38 13.93
N SER A 77 -14.00 22.38 13.08
CA SER A 77 -13.62 22.42 11.67
C SER A 77 -14.65 21.76 10.75
N GLU A 78 -14.51 21.98 9.44
CA GLU A 78 -15.32 21.32 8.41
C GLU A 78 -15.19 19.80 8.45
N ALA A 79 -14.03 19.27 8.85
CA ALA A 79 -13.86 17.83 9.07
C ALA A 79 -14.76 17.30 10.19
N GLY A 80 -14.98 18.11 11.24
CA GLY A 80 -15.95 17.79 12.30
C GLY A 80 -17.40 17.86 11.82
N VAL A 81 -17.73 18.84 10.97
CA VAL A 81 -19.05 18.95 10.33
C VAL A 81 -19.35 17.71 9.49
N GLN A 82 -18.41 17.26 8.66
CA GLN A 82 -18.60 16.05 7.84
C GLN A 82 -18.79 14.79 8.69
N GLN A 83 -18.08 14.68 9.82
CA GLN A 83 -18.19 13.53 10.71
C GLN A 83 -19.49 13.50 11.52
N LEU A 84 -20.03 14.66 11.88
CA LEU A 84 -21.19 14.80 12.76
C LEU A 84 -22.48 15.22 12.03
N GLY A 85 -22.42 15.51 10.73
CA GLY A 85 -23.56 15.94 9.91
C GLY A 85 -24.65 14.88 9.76
N GLN A 86 -24.31 13.60 9.96
CA GLN A 86 -25.27 12.50 10.07
C GLN A 86 -24.93 11.62 11.26
N LEU A 87 -25.90 11.40 12.14
CA LEU A 87 -25.77 10.52 13.29
C LEU A 87 -26.47 9.18 13.02
N VAL A 88 -25.85 8.06 13.42
CA VAL A 88 -26.39 6.71 13.20
C VAL A 88 -26.41 5.93 14.50
N PHE A 89 -27.58 5.41 14.88
CA PHE A 89 -27.79 4.66 16.13
C PHE A 89 -28.49 3.34 15.85
N GLY A 90 -27.94 2.23 16.34
CA GLY A 90 -28.50 0.89 16.16
C GLY A 90 -29.27 0.39 17.38
N TYR A 91 -30.33 -0.40 17.16
CA TYR A 91 -31.14 -1.05 18.20
C TYR A 91 -31.81 -2.32 17.67
N ASN A 92 -32.20 -3.23 18.55
CA ASN A 92 -32.94 -4.45 18.18
C ASN A 92 -34.45 -4.23 18.36
N SER A 93 -35.20 -4.07 17.27
CA SER A 93 -36.63 -3.73 17.35
C SER A 93 -37.53 -4.84 17.92
N ALA A 94 -37.02 -6.06 18.06
CA ALA A 94 -37.76 -7.16 18.68
C ALA A 94 -37.98 -6.96 20.18
N ASN A 95 -37.04 -6.32 20.87
CA ASN A 95 -37.04 -6.19 22.31
C ASN A 95 -36.74 -4.78 22.82
N GLU A 96 -36.27 -3.89 21.94
CA GLU A 96 -35.93 -2.51 22.25
C GLU A 96 -36.79 -1.52 21.46
N ARG A 97 -37.10 -0.40 22.10
CA ARG A 97 -37.63 0.80 21.46
C ARG A 97 -36.64 1.94 21.65
N MET A 98 -36.08 2.44 20.54
CA MET A 98 -35.22 3.61 20.54
C MET A 98 -36.01 4.86 20.14
N THR A 99 -35.79 5.96 20.86
CA THR A 99 -36.34 7.28 20.58
C THR A 99 -35.19 8.28 20.51
N ILE A 100 -35.19 9.10 19.45
CA ILE A 100 -34.32 10.29 19.37
C ILE A 100 -35.10 11.42 20.03
N ASP A 101 -34.79 11.71 21.29
CA ASP A 101 -35.57 12.67 22.10
C ASP A 101 -35.32 14.12 21.64
N SER A 102 -34.07 14.44 21.30
CA SER A 102 -33.70 15.72 20.66
C SER A 102 -32.36 15.64 19.95
N VAL A 103 -32.23 16.41 18.86
CA VAL A 103 -30.95 16.75 18.23
C VAL A 103 -30.99 18.23 17.92
N GLU A 104 -30.09 19.01 18.52
CA GLU A 104 -30.10 20.46 18.50
C GLU A 104 -28.69 20.98 18.16
N VAL A 105 -28.62 21.91 17.21
CA VAL A 105 -27.41 22.64 16.89
C VAL A 105 -27.55 24.06 17.40
N ARG A 106 -26.76 24.39 18.42
CA ARG A 106 -26.66 25.76 18.93
C ARG A 106 -25.68 26.55 18.07
N LYS A 107 -26.20 27.58 17.42
CA LYS A 107 -25.51 28.48 16.52
C LYS A 107 -24.62 29.47 17.27
N ALA A 108 -23.67 30.07 16.55
CA ALA A 108 -22.75 31.06 17.11
C ALA A 108 -23.46 32.34 17.60
N ASP A 109 -24.59 32.69 16.98
CA ASP A 109 -25.46 33.82 17.39
C ASP A 109 -26.34 33.50 18.61
N GLY A 110 -26.25 32.29 19.16
CA GLY A 110 -27.03 31.82 20.30
C GLY A 110 -28.38 31.21 19.94
N SER A 111 -28.80 31.25 18.67
CA SER A 111 -30.00 30.55 18.21
C SER A 111 -29.80 29.02 18.18
N ALA A 112 -30.91 28.27 18.10
CA ALA A 112 -30.90 26.81 18.08
C ALA A 112 -31.64 26.29 16.86
N ALA A 113 -31.04 25.34 16.15
CA ALA A 113 -31.67 24.58 15.07
C ALA A 113 -31.91 23.15 15.53
N THR A 114 -33.18 22.76 15.68
CA THR A 114 -33.56 21.40 16.10
C THR A 114 -33.87 20.54 14.88
N ALA A 115 -33.38 19.31 14.86
CA ALA A 115 -33.75 18.35 13.84
C ALA A 115 -35.26 18.06 13.93
N ALA A 116 -35.97 18.27 12.83
CA ALA A 116 -37.39 17.93 12.75
C ALA A 116 -37.59 16.41 12.72
N ALA A 117 -38.82 15.95 12.99
CA ALA A 117 -39.11 14.52 13.08
C ALA A 117 -38.82 13.75 11.77
N ASP A 118 -38.98 14.40 10.62
CA ASP A 118 -38.66 13.88 9.28
C ASP A 118 -37.15 13.78 9.01
N ALA A 119 -36.31 14.44 9.81
CA ALA A 119 -34.85 14.28 9.77
C ALA A 119 -34.37 12.97 10.41
N VAL A 120 -35.25 12.24 11.12
CA VAL A 120 -34.96 10.93 11.72
C VAL A 120 -35.55 9.83 10.84
N GLN A 121 -34.68 9.11 10.14
CA GLN A 121 -35.07 7.97 9.30
C GLN A 121 -34.80 6.66 10.01
N ASP A 122 -35.84 5.83 10.12
CA ASP A 122 -35.73 4.48 10.67
C ASP A 122 -35.54 3.45 9.55
N MET A 123 -34.35 2.89 9.46
CA MET A 123 -33.91 2.04 8.37
C MET A 123 -33.59 0.63 8.86
N THR A 124 -33.75 -0.36 7.97
CA THR A 124 -33.15 -1.67 8.18
C THR A 124 -31.62 -1.55 8.10
N SER A 125 -30.91 -2.32 8.93
CA SER A 125 -29.45 -2.34 8.90
C SER A 125 -28.91 -2.73 7.51
N PRO A 126 -27.74 -2.23 7.06
CA PRO A 126 -27.12 -2.67 5.81
C PRO A 126 -27.00 -4.19 5.67
N VAL A 127 -26.86 -4.94 6.78
CA VAL A 127 -26.81 -6.41 6.77
C VAL A 127 -28.13 -7.03 6.30
N ALA A 128 -29.25 -6.34 6.50
CA ALA A 128 -30.56 -6.76 5.98
C ALA A 128 -30.66 -6.61 4.45
N ARG A 129 -29.73 -5.93 3.76
CA ARG A 129 -29.70 -5.93 2.28
C ARG A 129 -29.39 -7.32 1.72
N ASP A 130 -28.56 -8.09 2.42
CA ASP A 130 -28.14 -9.43 2.01
C ASP A 130 -29.07 -10.55 2.55
N ALA A 131 -29.79 -10.27 3.64
CA ALA A 131 -30.75 -11.18 4.28
C ALA A 131 -31.90 -10.42 5.00
N PRO A 132 -32.88 -9.84 4.27
CA PRO A 132 -33.85 -8.87 4.80
C PRO A 132 -34.82 -9.40 5.86
N VAL A 133 -34.98 -10.72 5.96
CA VAL A 133 -35.93 -11.38 6.87
C VAL A 133 -35.26 -11.87 8.16
N TYR A 134 -33.94 -11.70 8.28
CA TYR A 134 -33.14 -12.47 9.24
C TYR A 134 -32.65 -11.69 10.46
N THR A 135 -32.94 -10.40 10.56
CA THR A 135 -32.54 -9.59 11.72
C THR A 135 -33.59 -8.54 12.06
N ASP A 136 -33.89 -8.43 13.35
CA ASP A 136 -34.66 -7.33 13.93
C ASP A 136 -33.78 -6.11 14.25
N TYR A 137 -32.51 -6.13 13.84
CA TYR A 137 -31.59 -5.02 14.04
C TYR A 137 -31.86 -3.88 13.06
N ARG A 138 -32.18 -2.70 13.61
CA ARG A 138 -32.53 -1.49 12.88
C ARG A 138 -31.58 -0.35 13.23
N GLN A 139 -31.55 0.66 12.37
CA GLN A 139 -30.76 1.87 12.58
C GLN A 139 -31.61 3.12 12.41
N LYS A 140 -31.45 4.08 13.32
CA LYS A 140 -31.96 5.44 13.15
C LYS A 140 -30.85 6.34 12.62
N HIS A 141 -31.08 6.90 11.44
CA HIS A 141 -30.22 7.88 10.78
C HIS A 141 -30.80 9.27 11.02
N VAL A 142 -30.03 10.17 11.62
CA VAL A 142 -30.47 11.52 11.93
C VAL A 142 -29.63 12.52 11.14
N THR A 143 -30.28 13.26 10.24
CA THR A 143 -29.64 14.38 9.52
C THR A 143 -29.55 15.58 10.44
N VAL A 144 -28.34 16.07 10.70
CA VAL A 144 -28.11 17.18 11.62
C VAL A 144 -28.28 18.53 10.90
N PRO A 145 -29.15 19.44 11.39
CA PRO A 145 -29.50 20.65 10.67
C PRO A 145 -28.41 21.75 10.73
N GLY A 146 -27.84 22.06 9.57
CA GLY A 146 -27.07 23.29 9.34
C GLY A 146 -25.82 23.47 10.18
N LEU A 147 -25.21 22.38 10.67
CA LEU A 147 -24.01 22.37 11.53
C LEU A 147 -22.82 23.06 10.84
N ARG A 148 -22.13 23.97 11.56
CA ARG A 148 -20.94 24.68 11.09
C ARG A 148 -19.79 24.65 12.12
N PRO A 149 -18.54 24.95 11.73
CA PRO A 149 -17.44 25.14 12.67
C PRO A 149 -17.76 26.24 13.70
N GLY A 150 -17.41 26.00 14.97
CA GLY A 150 -17.69 26.87 16.13
C GLY A 150 -19.01 26.57 16.85
N GLU A 151 -19.94 25.87 16.20
CA GLU A 151 -21.26 25.54 16.75
C GLU A 151 -21.21 24.34 17.71
N THR A 152 -22.26 24.19 18.51
CA THR A 152 -22.41 23.06 19.44
C THR A 152 -23.54 22.15 18.98
N LEU A 153 -23.24 20.87 18.79
CA LEU A 153 -24.22 19.82 18.61
C LEU A 153 -24.56 19.20 19.97
N ALA A 154 -25.84 19.15 20.32
CA ALA A 154 -26.34 18.43 21.49
C ALA A 154 -27.42 17.43 21.06
N TYR A 155 -27.40 16.24 21.64
CA TYR A 155 -28.46 15.25 21.40
C TYR A 155 -28.75 14.39 22.63
N HIS A 156 -30.01 13.94 22.70
CA HIS A 156 -30.52 13.05 23.73
C HIS A 156 -31.25 11.87 23.09
N ILE A 157 -30.92 10.66 23.54
CA ILE A 157 -31.45 9.42 23.00
C ILE A 157 -31.86 8.50 24.14
N THR A 158 -33.06 7.95 24.04
CA THR A 158 -33.58 6.93 24.94
C THR A 158 -33.68 5.60 24.21
N THR A 159 -33.16 4.53 24.81
CA THR A 159 -33.39 3.14 24.38
C THR A 159 -34.07 2.38 25.53
N GLN A 160 -35.29 1.90 25.31
CA GLN A 160 -36.04 1.13 26.29
C GLN A 160 -36.05 -0.35 25.91
N VAL A 161 -35.59 -1.22 26.80
CA VAL A 161 -35.76 -2.68 26.67
C VAL A 161 -37.15 -3.01 27.22
N HIS A 162 -38.10 -3.34 26.34
CA HIS A 162 -39.49 -3.63 26.73
C HIS A 162 -39.80 -5.14 26.79
N ILE A 163 -38.95 -5.98 26.20
CA ILE A 163 -38.99 -7.43 26.35
C ILE A 163 -37.62 -7.86 26.90
N PRO A 164 -37.54 -8.52 28.07
CA PRO A 164 -36.26 -8.92 28.63
C PRO A 164 -35.61 -10.00 27.76
N LEU A 165 -34.30 -9.88 27.55
CA LEU A 165 -33.52 -10.91 26.83
C LEU A 165 -33.40 -12.21 27.65
N ALA A 166 -33.41 -12.09 28.97
CA ALA A 166 -33.43 -13.17 29.94
C ALA A 166 -34.31 -12.73 31.11
N VAL A 167 -35.42 -13.42 31.36
CA VAL A 167 -36.37 -13.04 32.41
C VAL A 167 -35.66 -13.01 33.77
N GLY A 168 -35.71 -11.86 34.44
CA GLY A 168 -35.09 -11.62 35.74
C GLY A 168 -33.56 -11.46 35.71
N GLN A 169 -32.92 -11.43 34.54
CA GLN A 169 -31.47 -11.31 34.37
C GLN A 169 -31.13 -10.14 33.45
N PHE A 170 -30.00 -9.48 33.68
CA PHE A 170 -29.48 -8.42 32.83
C PHE A 170 -27.94 -8.33 32.88
N TRP A 171 -27.36 -7.73 31.85
CA TRP A 171 -25.92 -7.51 31.73
C TRP A 171 -25.64 -6.22 30.96
N PHE A 172 -24.42 -5.70 31.11
CA PHE A 172 -24.00 -4.44 30.51
C PHE A 172 -22.49 -4.43 30.29
N GLU A 173 -22.06 -3.94 29.13
CA GLU A 173 -20.66 -3.65 28.84
C GLU A 173 -20.54 -2.20 28.37
N HIS A 174 -19.48 -1.50 28.80
CA HIS A 174 -19.20 -0.12 28.40
C HIS A 174 -17.71 0.14 28.29
N ASP A 175 -17.35 0.88 27.24
CA ASP A 175 -16.01 1.40 26.99
C ASP A 175 -16.07 2.93 26.94
N PHE A 176 -15.15 3.56 27.66
CA PHE A 176 -14.96 5.00 27.63
C PHE A 176 -14.26 5.42 26.34
N LEU A 177 -14.60 6.60 25.81
CA LEU A 177 -14.12 7.06 24.51
C LEU A 177 -12.62 7.42 24.54
N LYS A 178 -11.81 6.71 23.73
CA LYS A 178 -10.35 6.94 23.61
C LYS A 178 -9.92 7.63 22.30
N ASP A 179 -10.78 7.60 21.28
CA ASP A 179 -10.44 8.06 19.92
C ASP A 179 -10.74 9.56 19.66
N ALA A 180 -11.22 10.30 20.66
CA ALA A 180 -11.54 11.72 20.57
C ALA A 180 -11.28 12.43 21.91
N ILE A 181 -11.08 13.75 21.88
CA ILE A 181 -10.99 14.55 23.10
C ILE A 181 -12.36 14.64 23.77
N VAL A 182 -12.44 14.19 25.03
CA VAL A 182 -13.64 14.19 25.86
C VAL A 182 -13.35 14.86 27.19
N LEU A 183 -14.03 15.98 27.45
CA LEU A 183 -13.78 16.81 28.64
C LEU A 183 -14.49 16.28 29.90
N ASP A 184 -15.69 15.71 29.72
CA ASP A 184 -16.52 15.17 30.81
C ASP A 184 -17.31 13.96 30.30
N GLU A 185 -16.80 12.78 30.61
CA GLU A 185 -17.47 11.51 30.32
C GLU A 185 -17.99 10.90 31.62
N ARG A 186 -19.27 10.53 31.62
CA ARG A 186 -19.95 9.98 32.78
C ARG A 186 -20.74 8.75 32.40
N LEU A 187 -20.70 7.77 33.28
CA LEU A 187 -21.55 6.58 33.23
C LEU A 187 -22.28 6.46 34.57
N GLU A 188 -23.60 6.29 34.53
CA GLU A 188 -24.42 5.92 35.68
C GLU A 188 -25.14 4.62 35.37
N VAL A 189 -25.02 3.63 36.26
CA VAL A 189 -25.74 2.36 36.16
C VAL A 189 -26.54 2.13 37.43
N SER A 190 -27.87 2.11 37.30
CA SER A 190 -28.82 1.89 38.38
C SER A 190 -29.39 0.47 38.30
N VAL A 191 -29.32 -0.28 39.39
CA VAL A 191 -29.84 -1.66 39.50
C VAL A 191 -30.70 -1.81 40.75
N PRO A 192 -31.62 -2.79 40.81
CA PRO A 192 -32.37 -3.07 42.03
C PRO A 192 -31.41 -3.44 43.19
N ARG A 193 -31.59 -2.81 44.36
CA ARG A 193 -30.66 -2.90 45.50
C ARG A 193 -30.47 -4.34 46.00
N ASP A 194 -31.53 -5.13 45.95
CA ASP A 194 -31.57 -6.54 46.37
C ASP A 194 -31.05 -7.51 45.30
N ARG A 195 -30.69 -7.01 44.11
CA ARG A 195 -30.16 -7.85 43.03
C ARG A 195 -28.67 -8.12 43.24
N ALA A 196 -28.29 -9.39 43.31
CA ALA A 196 -26.89 -9.80 43.23
C ALA A 196 -26.34 -9.49 41.83
N ILE A 197 -25.19 -8.81 41.78
CA ILE A 197 -24.48 -8.51 40.53
C ILE A 197 -23.01 -8.88 40.68
N LYS A 198 -22.37 -9.22 39.56
CA LYS A 198 -20.94 -9.15 39.37
C LYS A 198 -20.61 -7.89 38.58
N LEU A 199 -19.63 -7.12 39.05
CA LEU A 199 -19.18 -5.88 38.44
C LEU A 199 -17.66 -5.86 38.42
N LYS A 200 -17.08 -5.65 37.24
CA LYS A 200 -15.64 -5.49 37.06
C LYS A 200 -15.37 -4.21 36.29
N THR A 201 -14.34 -3.48 36.73
CA THR A 201 -13.96 -2.16 36.21
C THR A 201 -12.44 -2.14 36.04
N GLN A 202 -11.95 -1.66 34.90
CA GLN A 202 -10.50 -1.53 34.67
C GLN A 202 -9.97 -0.23 35.33
N PRO A 203 -8.73 -0.22 35.86
CA PRO A 203 -8.09 0.98 36.40
C PRO A 203 -7.91 2.08 35.34
N PRO A 204 -7.94 3.38 35.70
CA PRO A 204 -7.91 3.93 37.07
C PRO A 204 -9.27 4.14 37.77
N ALA A 205 -10.41 3.76 37.18
CA ALA A 205 -11.73 4.21 37.67
C ALA A 205 -12.52 3.12 38.42
N GLN A 206 -12.60 3.21 39.75
CA GLN A 206 -13.65 2.52 40.54
C GLN A 206 -14.92 3.38 40.58
N PRO A 207 -16.13 2.78 40.53
CA PRO A 207 -17.36 3.54 40.63
C PRO A 207 -17.56 4.12 42.03
N MET A 208 -18.12 5.31 42.09
CA MET A 208 -18.80 5.78 43.30
C MET A 208 -20.15 5.07 43.40
N VAL A 209 -20.43 4.46 44.55
CA VAL A 209 -21.66 3.70 44.80
C VAL A 209 -22.55 4.46 45.78
N THR A 210 -23.81 4.65 45.42
CA THR A 210 -24.84 5.17 46.33
C THR A 210 -26.06 4.26 46.33
N GLU A 211 -26.87 4.33 47.38
CA GLU A 211 -28.17 3.67 47.45
C GLU A 211 -29.26 4.73 47.58
N GLU A 212 -30.26 4.67 46.71
CA GLU A 212 -31.37 5.63 46.63
C GLU A 212 -32.68 4.84 46.53
N GLY A 213 -33.44 4.78 47.63
CA GLY A 213 -34.67 3.97 47.71
C GLY A 213 -34.38 2.47 47.47
N ASP A 214 -35.03 1.89 46.47
CA ASP A 214 -34.88 0.48 46.07
C ASP A 214 -33.77 0.25 45.03
N LEU A 215 -32.95 1.27 44.72
CA LEU A 215 -31.90 1.20 43.72
C LEU A 215 -30.51 1.34 44.35
N ARG A 216 -29.55 0.58 43.80
CA ARG A 216 -28.12 0.81 43.96
C ARG A 216 -27.57 1.42 42.68
N ILE A 217 -26.84 2.52 42.79
CA ILE A 217 -26.39 3.33 41.66
C ILE A 217 -24.86 3.39 41.66
N TYR A 218 -24.27 3.01 40.53
CA TYR A 218 -22.83 3.05 40.28
C TYR A 218 -22.52 4.20 39.34
N ARG A 219 -21.58 5.08 39.71
CA ARG A 219 -21.21 6.26 38.93
C ARG A 219 -19.73 6.29 38.62
N TRP A 220 -19.39 6.41 37.36
CA TRP A 220 -18.05 6.67 36.87
C TRP A 220 -17.98 8.05 36.26
N LYS A 221 -16.83 8.69 36.44
CA LYS A 221 -16.49 9.95 35.79
C LYS A 221 -15.06 9.87 35.29
N THR A 222 -14.86 10.16 34.02
CA THR A 222 -13.56 10.19 33.36
C THR A 222 -13.47 11.36 32.39
N SER A 223 -12.29 11.58 31.85
CA SER A 223 -12.04 12.48 30.73
C SER A 223 -10.93 11.90 29.87
N ASN A 224 -11.02 12.08 28.56
CA ASN A 224 -9.97 11.72 27.63
C ASN A 224 -9.35 12.99 27.04
N LEU A 225 -8.21 13.42 27.59
CA LEU A 225 -7.58 14.70 27.24
C LEU A 225 -6.47 14.56 26.21
N GLN A 226 -6.24 13.35 25.73
CA GLN A 226 -5.25 12.99 24.70
C GLN A 226 -5.91 11.98 23.77
N ARG A 227 -5.58 12.05 22.49
CA ARG A 227 -6.05 11.04 21.55
C ARG A 227 -5.10 9.84 21.61
N GLU A 228 -5.64 8.63 21.54
CA GLU A 228 -4.83 7.39 21.49
C GLU A 228 -3.86 7.32 20.29
N ASP A 229 -3.99 8.24 19.32
CA ASP A 229 -3.06 8.41 18.20
C ASP A 229 -1.81 9.27 18.56
N GLU A 230 -1.78 9.91 19.74
CA GLU A 230 -0.69 10.76 20.25
C GLU A 230 0.21 10.03 21.27
N GLU A 231 0.58 8.78 21.01
CA GLU A 231 1.91 8.36 21.44
C GLU A 231 2.92 9.18 20.63
N SER A 232 3.72 9.98 21.32
CA SER A 232 4.70 10.89 20.73
C SER A 232 5.73 10.13 19.89
N ASP A 233 5.53 10.06 18.57
CA ASP A 233 6.53 9.58 17.63
C ASP A 233 6.93 10.71 16.68
N GLU A 234 8.04 11.38 17.02
CA GLU A 234 8.97 12.00 16.05
C GLU A 234 9.71 10.93 15.21
N ALA A 235 9.22 9.68 15.10
CA ALA A 235 9.92 8.60 14.42
C ALA A 235 8.97 7.70 13.60
N LYS A 236 9.04 7.86 12.27
CA LYS A 236 8.57 6.96 11.19
C LYS A 236 7.05 6.67 11.11
N PRO A 237 6.49 6.46 9.90
CA PRO A 237 5.13 5.95 9.76
C PRO A 237 5.10 4.47 10.15
N ARG A 238 4.83 4.17 11.43
CA ARG A 238 4.55 2.81 11.88
C ARG A 238 3.24 2.33 11.23
N LYS A 239 3.25 1.16 10.58
CA LYS A 239 2.00 0.44 10.26
C LYS A 239 1.28 0.21 11.59
N LYS A 240 0.13 0.86 11.80
CA LYS A 240 -0.68 0.68 13.00
C LYS A 240 -0.89 -0.83 13.24
N PRO A 241 -0.44 -1.41 14.37
CA PRO A 241 -0.85 -2.77 14.70
C PRO A 241 -2.38 -2.79 14.75
N ARG A 242 -3.00 -3.86 14.23
CA ARG A 242 -4.44 -4.05 14.39
C ARG A 242 -4.76 -3.96 15.88
N LYS A 243 -5.51 -2.93 16.32
CA LYS A 243 -5.97 -2.76 17.70
C LYS A 243 -6.49 -4.11 18.20
N LYS A 244 -5.82 -4.73 19.16
CA LYS A 244 -6.39 -5.88 19.88
C LYS A 244 -7.65 -5.33 20.56
N LEU A 245 -8.82 -5.86 20.23
CA LEU A 245 -10.06 -5.50 20.94
C LEU A 245 -9.88 -5.89 22.41
N GLU A 246 -9.80 -4.89 23.27
CA GLU A 246 -9.62 -5.07 24.71
C GLU A 246 -10.89 -5.63 25.36
N VAL A 247 -10.73 -6.17 26.57
CA VAL A 247 -11.87 -6.44 27.46
C VAL A 247 -12.52 -5.09 27.77
N PRO A 248 -13.86 -4.98 27.89
CA PRO A 248 -14.51 -3.70 28.14
C PRO A 248 -14.05 -3.06 29.45
N ALA A 249 -14.04 -1.73 29.49
CA ALA A 249 -13.65 -0.97 30.68
C ALA A 249 -14.59 -1.24 31.87
N VAL A 250 -15.89 -1.39 31.62
CA VAL A 250 -16.90 -1.77 32.62
C VAL A 250 -17.68 -2.98 32.12
N GLN A 251 -17.75 -4.01 32.96
CA GLN A 251 -18.57 -5.20 32.74
C GLN A 251 -19.47 -5.45 33.94
N LEU A 252 -20.76 -5.67 33.69
CA LEU A 252 -21.77 -5.98 34.70
C LEU A 252 -22.63 -7.17 34.24
N THR A 253 -22.94 -8.08 35.15
CA THR A 253 -23.85 -9.20 34.90
C THR A 253 -24.57 -9.62 36.17
N THR A 254 -25.83 -10.03 36.07
CA THR A 254 -26.54 -10.66 37.17
C THR A 254 -26.40 -12.18 37.22
N PHE A 255 -25.87 -12.80 36.17
CA PHE A 255 -25.54 -14.22 36.19
C PHE A 255 -24.40 -14.46 37.18
N GLN A 256 -24.56 -15.45 38.06
CA GLN A 256 -23.58 -15.74 39.11
C GLN A 256 -22.54 -16.78 38.65
N SER A 257 -22.89 -17.61 37.66
CA SER A 257 -22.03 -18.67 37.13
C SER A 257 -22.21 -18.87 35.63
N TRP A 258 -21.21 -19.47 34.99
CA TRP A 258 -21.30 -19.92 33.59
C TRP A 258 -22.38 -20.98 33.37
N GLU A 259 -22.70 -21.75 34.41
CA GLU A 259 -23.80 -22.71 34.41
C GLU A 259 -25.16 -22.03 34.22
N GLU A 260 -25.41 -20.90 34.88
CA GLU A 260 -26.66 -20.14 34.69
C GLU A 260 -26.77 -19.57 33.27
N VAL A 261 -25.66 -19.06 32.71
CA VAL A 261 -25.61 -18.59 31.31
C VAL A 261 -25.92 -19.74 30.35
N GLY A 262 -25.29 -20.90 30.54
CA GLY A 262 -25.53 -22.07 29.72
C GLY A 262 -26.97 -22.60 29.85
N ARG A 263 -27.53 -22.63 31.06
CA ARG A 263 -28.93 -23.03 31.29
C ARG A 263 -29.91 -22.09 30.58
N TRP A 264 -29.66 -20.79 30.62
CA TRP A 264 -30.48 -19.80 29.91
C TRP A 264 -30.43 -20.03 28.39
N TYR A 265 -29.22 -20.14 27.82
CA TYR A 265 -29.09 -20.35 26.37
C TYR A 265 -29.68 -21.68 25.91
N ALA A 266 -29.40 -22.78 26.62
CA ALA A 266 -30.00 -24.08 26.35
C ALA A 266 -31.54 -24.04 26.40
N GLY A 267 -32.12 -23.20 27.26
CA GLY A 267 -33.57 -22.97 27.29
C GLY A 267 -34.12 -22.30 26.04
N LEU A 268 -33.33 -21.43 25.38
CA LEU A 268 -33.71 -20.81 24.11
C LEU A 268 -33.66 -21.78 22.92
N GLU A 269 -32.72 -22.73 22.96
CA GLU A 269 -32.42 -23.64 21.85
C GLU A 269 -33.19 -24.98 21.89
N ARG A 270 -33.43 -25.55 23.08
CA ARG A 270 -33.92 -26.94 23.25
C ARG A 270 -35.09 -27.33 22.34
N GLU A 271 -36.16 -26.53 22.33
CA GLU A 271 -37.33 -26.83 21.49
C GLU A 271 -37.03 -26.64 20.00
N ARG A 272 -36.10 -25.74 19.66
CA ARG A 272 -35.69 -25.43 18.29
C ARG A 272 -34.84 -26.54 17.68
N ALA A 273 -34.03 -27.22 18.49
CA ALA A 273 -33.21 -28.37 18.08
C ALA A 273 -33.99 -29.70 18.02
N THR A 274 -35.28 -29.74 18.38
CA THR A 274 -36.03 -31.00 18.42
C THR A 274 -36.30 -31.54 16.99
N PRO A 275 -35.82 -32.76 16.64
CA PRO A 275 -35.95 -33.27 15.27
C PRO A 275 -37.37 -33.74 14.97
N ASN A 276 -38.02 -33.09 14.00
CA ASN A 276 -39.29 -33.52 13.42
C ASN A 276 -39.11 -34.66 12.39
N ALA A 277 -40.19 -35.10 11.75
CA ALA A 277 -40.14 -36.18 10.76
C ALA A 277 -39.20 -35.88 9.57
N ALA A 278 -39.17 -34.64 9.08
CA ALA A 278 -38.32 -34.25 7.95
C ALA A 278 -36.82 -34.27 8.33
N VAL A 279 -36.48 -33.73 9.51
CA VAL A 279 -35.10 -33.76 10.03
C VAL A 279 -34.65 -35.20 10.25
N ARG A 280 -35.48 -36.06 10.83
CA ARG A 280 -35.16 -37.49 11.04
C ARG A 280 -34.92 -38.23 9.73
N ALA A 281 -35.80 -38.04 8.74
CA ALA A 281 -35.65 -38.66 7.43
C ALA A 281 -34.34 -38.23 6.76
N LYS A 282 -34.02 -36.93 6.79
CA LYS A 282 -32.77 -36.41 6.23
C LYS A 282 -31.54 -36.93 6.98
N ALA A 283 -31.58 -37.01 8.31
CA ALA A 283 -30.46 -37.54 9.09
C ALA A 283 -30.16 -39.01 8.74
N GLN A 284 -31.19 -39.86 8.65
CA GLN A 284 -31.05 -41.27 8.27
C GLN A 284 -30.52 -41.46 6.85
N GLU A 285 -30.95 -40.61 5.91
CA GLU A 285 -30.42 -40.56 4.53
C GLU A 285 -28.91 -40.27 4.53
N LEU A 286 -28.47 -39.25 5.29
CA LEU A 286 -27.07 -38.80 5.31
C LEU A 286 -26.11 -39.81 5.93
N VAL A 287 -26.58 -40.56 6.94
CA VAL A 287 -25.76 -41.58 7.63
C VAL A 287 -25.84 -42.97 6.99
N HIS A 288 -26.63 -43.13 5.92
CA HIS A 288 -26.76 -44.42 5.23
C HIS A 288 -25.39 -44.93 4.76
N GLY A 289 -25.05 -46.17 5.14
CA GLY A 289 -23.76 -46.79 4.81
C GLY A 289 -22.57 -46.26 5.61
N ARG A 290 -22.77 -45.51 6.70
CA ARG A 290 -21.73 -45.10 7.66
C ARG A 290 -21.72 -46.02 8.87
N GLU A 291 -20.57 -46.61 9.18
CA GLU A 291 -20.46 -47.62 10.24
C GLU A 291 -20.06 -47.00 11.57
N THR A 292 -19.17 -46.00 11.54
CA THR A 292 -18.64 -45.37 12.75
C THR A 292 -19.34 -44.06 13.07
N ASP A 293 -19.39 -43.69 14.36
CA ASP A 293 -19.96 -42.41 14.77
C ASP A 293 -19.20 -41.21 14.18
N LEU A 294 -17.88 -41.32 14.00
CA LEU A 294 -17.07 -40.28 13.36
C LEU A 294 -17.49 -40.04 11.90
N GLU A 295 -17.71 -41.11 11.13
CA GLU A 295 -18.19 -41.01 9.75
C GLU A 295 -19.60 -40.40 9.66
N LYS A 296 -20.48 -40.74 10.61
CA LYS A 296 -21.81 -40.15 10.72
C LYS A 296 -21.71 -38.65 11.02
N ILE A 297 -20.92 -38.25 12.02
CA ILE A 297 -20.69 -36.85 12.38
C ILE A 297 -20.13 -36.06 11.19
N GLU A 298 -19.14 -36.61 10.49
CA GLU A 298 -18.58 -35.97 9.29
C GLU A 298 -19.62 -35.78 8.20
N ALA A 299 -20.46 -36.79 7.93
CA ALA A 299 -21.53 -36.69 6.92
C ALA A 299 -22.58 -35.62 7.26
N LEU A 300 -23.00 -35.54 8.54
CA LEU A 300 -23.92 -34.52 9.01
C LEU A 300 -23.30 -33.12 8.97
N TYR A 301 -22.06 -32.98 9.42
CA TYR A 301 -21.31 -31.73 9.36
C TYR A 301 -21.16 -31.25 7.91
N ASP A 302 -20.71 -32.11 7.00
CA ASP A 302 -20.50 -31.77 5.60
C ASP A 302 -21.81 -31.30 4.95
N PHE A 303 -22.94 -31.93 5.28
CA PHE A 303 -24.24 -31.52 4.79
C PHE A 303 -24.58 -30.09 5.24
N VAL A 304 -24.48 -29.80 6.54
CA VAL A 304 -24.81 -28.48 7.10
C VAL A 304 -23.82 -27.40 6.65
N ALA A 305 -22.52 -27.70 6.64
CA ALA A 305 -21.49 -26.75 6.27
C ALA A 305 -21.61 -26.33 4.80
N LYS A 306 -21.76 -27.29 3.88
CA LYS A 306 -21.67 -27.05 2.42
C LYS A 306 -22.97 -26.57 1.78
N ASN A 307 -24.13 -26.96 2.30
CA ASN A 307 -25.42 -26.75 1.62
C ASN A 307 -26.23 -25.56 2.14
N PHE A 308 -25.78 -24.90 3.22
CA PHE A 308 -26.53 -23.82 3.87
C PHE A 308 -25.74 -22.53 3.82
N ARG A 309 -26.29 -21.51 3.13
CA ARG A 309 -25.66 -20.18 3.01
C ARG A 309 -25.50 -19.55 4.39
N TYR A 310 -24.27 -19.23 4.77
CA TYR A 310 -24.01 -18.55 6.02
C TYR A 310 -24.42 -17.06 5.97
N VAL A 311 -25.28 -16.64 6.90
CA VAL A 311 -25.62 -15.23 7.12
C VAL A 311 -24.71 -14.71 8.24
N SER A 312 -23.73 -13.88 7.89
CA SER A 312 -22.66 -13.47 8.82
C SER A 312 -23.11 -12.40 9.83
N LEU A 313 -24.01 -12.76 10.73
CA LEU A 313 -24.39 -11.98 11.91
C LEU A 313 -23.59 -12.45 13.13
N SER A 314 -23.06 -11.51 13.92
CA SER A 314 -22.46 -11.83 15.21
C SER A 314 -23.53 -12.34 16.17
N PHE A 315 -23.16 -13.32 16.99
CA PHE A 315 -24.00 -13.75 18.12
C PHE A 315 -24.32 -12.55 19.02
N GLY A 316 -25.59 -12.43 19.42
CA GLY A 316 -26.10 -11.29 20.18
C GLY A 316 -26.52 -10.06 19.34
N LEU A 317 -26.15 -9.98 18.05
CA LEU A 317 -26.77 -9.05 17.10
C LEU A 317 -28.00 -9.71 16.46
N GLY A 318 -29.18 -9.15 16.68
CA GLY A 318 -30.46 -9.86 16.48
C GLY A 318 -30.94 -10.58 17.74
N ARG A 319 -31.69 -11.68 17.59
CA ARG A 319 -32.16 -12.53 18.71
C ARG A 319 -31.10 -13.55 19.11
N TYR A 320 -30.98 -13.86 20.40
CA TYR A 320 -30.16 -14.97 20.89
C TYR A 320 -30.76 -16.35 20.57
N GLN A 321 -32.09 -16.43 20.50
CA GLN A 321 -32.80 -17.67 20.17
C GLN A 321 -32.62 -18.03 18.68
N PRO A 322 -32.23 -19.27 18.33
CA PRO A 322 -32.19 -19.76 16.96
C PRO A 322 -33.59 -20.01 16.38
N HIS A 323 -33.69 -20.07 15.05
CA HIS A 323 -34.86 -20.65 14.38
C HIS A 323 -34.91 -22.16 14.61
N THR A 324 -36.05 -22.78 14.33
CA THR A 324 -36.15 -24.24 14.45
C THR A 324 -35.27 -24.93 13.42
N ALA A 325 -34.67 -26.07 13.76
CA ALA A 325 -33.89 -26.89 12.83
C ALA A 325 -34.68 -27.23 11.55
N SER A 326 -35.99 -27.37 11.67
CA SER A 326 -36.89 -27.66 10.53
C SER A 326 -37.01 -26.46 9.57
N GLU A 327 -37.10 -25.24 10.10
CA GLU A 327 -37.09 -24.01 9.29
C GLU A 327 -35.73 -23.83 8.62
N VAL A 328 -34.62 -24.02 9.35
CA VAL A 328 -33.27 -23.92 8.77
C VAL A 328 -33.09 -24.93 7.65
N LEU A 329 -33.49 -26.19 7.85
CA LEU A 329 -33.47 -27.26 6.84
C LEU A 329 -34.26 -26.88 5.58
N ALA A 330 -35.46 -26.30 5.74
CA ALA A 330 -36.31 -25.89 4.63
C ALA A 330 -35.77 -24.65 3.89
N ASN A 331 -35.23 -23.68 4.64
CA ASN A 331 -34.81 -22.39 4.10
C ASN A 331 -33.42 -22.42 3.45
N GLN A 332 -32.55 -23.36 3.84
CA GLN A 332 -31.18 -23.51 3.30
C GLN A 332 -30.24 -22.31 3.54
N TYR A 333 -30.49 -21.52 4.58
CA TYR A 333 -29.58 -20.48 5.06
C TYR A 333 -29.73 -20.27 6.57
N GLY A 334 -28.68 -19.73 7.20
CA GLY A 334 -28.73 -19.31 8.60
C GLY A 334 -27.41 -18.74 9.13
N ASP A 335 -27.44 -18.13 10.32
CA ASP A 335 -26.24 -17.71 11.05
C ASP A 335 -25.68 -18.84 11.94
N CYS A 336 -24.74 -18.50 12.83
CA CYS A 336 -23.94 -19.47 13.55
C CYS A 336 -24.75 -20.36 14.50
N LYS A 337 -25.74 -19.78 15.20
CA LYS A 337 -26.62 -20.56 16.10
C LYS A 337 -27.55 -21.45 15.28
N ASP A 338 -28.10 -20.96 14.18
CA ASP A 338 -29.04 -21.72 13.35
C ASP A 338 -28.39 -22.93 12.66
N LYS A 339 -27.16 -22.78 12.15
CA LYS A 339 -26.40 -23.91 11.60
C LYS A 339 -26.03 -24.92 12.69
N HIS A 340 -25.69 -24.46 13.90
CA HIS A 340 -25.48 -25.35 15.03
C HIS A 340 -26.75 -26.12 15.40
N THR A 341 -27.88 -25.44 15.60
CA THR A 341 -29.17 -26.04 15.96
C THR A 341 -29.63 -27.10 14.95
N LEU A 342 -29.41 -26.87 13.64
CA LEU A 342 -29.67 -27.90 12.63
C LEU A 342 -28.73 -29.11 12.76
N LEU A 343 -27.43 -28.88 12.97
CA LEU A 343 -26.46 -29.95 13.16
C LEU A 343 -26.75 -30.78 14.42
N GLU A 344 -27.15 -30.14 15.52
CA GLU A 344 -27.62 -30.79 16.74
C GLU A 344 -28.84 -31.66 16.46
N ALA A 345 -29.88 -31.12 15.83
CA ALA A 345 -31.10 -31.86 15.54
C ALA A 345 -30.85 -33.10 14.65
N LEU A 346 -29.97 -32.96 13.65
CA LEU A 346 -29.57 -34.07 12.78
C LEU A 346 -28.77 -35.13 13.55
N ALA A 347 -27.86 -34.73 14.43
CA ALA A 347 -27.09 -35.65 15.27
C ALA A 347 -28.00 -36.42 16.23
N GLU A 348 -28.90 -35.71 16.92
CA GLU A 348 -29.88 -36.30 17.85
C GLU A 348 -30.79 -37.33 17.15
N ALA A 349 -31.17 -37.08 15.89
CA ALA A 349 -32.01 -37.98 15.12
C ALA A 349 -31.37 -39.35 14.80
N VAL A 350 -30.05 -39.48 14.95
CA VAL A 350 -29.29 -40.71 14.72
C VAL A 350 -28.60 -41.23 15.99
N GLY A 351 -28.99 -40.70 17.16
CA GLY A 351 -28.45 -41.14 18.47
C GLY A 351 -27.08 -40.56 18.83
N LEU A 352 -26.66 -39.47 18.17
CA LEU A 352 -25.46 -38.72 18.50
C LEU A 352 -25.82 -37.44 19.25
N HIS A 353 -24.88 -36.90 20.03
CA HIS A 353 -25.11 -35.69 20.82
C HIS A 353 -24.11 -34.61 20.42
N ALA A 354 -24.64 -33.47 19.96
CA ALA A 354 -23.84 -32.29 19.62
C ALA A 354 -24.29 -31.12 20.48
N TYR A 355 -23.34 -30.33 20.98
CA TYR A 355 -23.62 -29.28 21.96
C TYR A 355 -23.08 -27.93 21.49
N PRO A 356 -23.76 -26.83 21.85
CA PRO A 356 -23.30 -25.50 21.49
C PRO A 356 -22.07 -25.15 22.30
N VAL A 357 -21.17 -24.42 21.64
CA VAL A 357 -20.04 -23.77 22.28
C VAL A 357 -20.08 -22.30 21.91
N LEU A 358 -20.29 -21.44 22.91
CA LEU A 358 -20.26 -19.98 22.72
C LEU A 358 -18.83 -19.48 22.81
N ILE A 359 -18.39 -18.71 21.82
CA ILE A 359 -16.99 -18.26 21.69
C ILE A 359 -16.91 -16.81 21.21
N ASN A 360 -15.81 -16.14 21.54
CA ASN A 360 -15.47 -14.83 20.97
C ASN A 360 -14.39 -14.97 19.87
N SER A 361 -14.69 -14.50 18.67
CA SER A 361 -13.84 -14.60 17.50
C SER A 361 -12.73 -13.55 17.47
N ALA A 362 -12.89 -12.44 18.20
CA ALA A 362 -11.98 -11.29 18.18
C ALA A 362 -11.09 -11.18 19.44
N ARG A 363 -11.68 -11.22 20.64
CA ARG A 363 -10.97 -11.03 21.93
C ARG A 363 -10.96 -12.27 22.82
N LYS A 364 -10.16 -12.24 23.88
CA LYS A 364 -10.24 -13.21 24.99
C LYS A 364 -11.44 -12.87 25.88
N ILE A 365 -12.11 -13.88 26.42
CA ILE A 365 -13.17 -13.67 27.42
C ILE A 365 -12.56 -13.50 28.81
N ASP A 366 -13.29 -12.83 29.69
CA ASP A 366 -13.01 -12.75 31.12
C ASP A 366 -13.70 -13.91 31.86
N PRO A 367 -12.97 -14.90 32.39
CA PRO A 367 -13.56 -16.07 33.01
C PRO A 367 -14.31 -15.77 34.33
N GLU A 368 -14.08 -14.61 34.95
CA GLU A 368 -14.72 -14.22 36.21
C GLU A 368 -16.10 -13.59 36.00
N MET A 369 -16.41 -13.19 34.75
CA MET A 369 -17.58 -12.40 34.38
C MET A 369 -18.59 -13.20 33.53
N PRO A 370 -19.36 -14.16 34.10
CA PRO A 370 -20.33 -14.94 33.34
C PRO A 370 -21.39 -14.04 32.68
N SER A 371 -21.29 -13.84 31.37
CA SER A 371 -22.15 -12.92 30.63
C SER A 371 -22.29 -13.35 29.17
N PRO A 372 -23.52 -13.37 28.61
CA PRO A 372 -23.75 -13.61 27.19
C PRO A 372 -23.03 -12.63 26.25
N ALA A 373 -22.84 -11.38 26.68
CA ALA A 373 -22.21 -10.33 25.86
C ALA A 373 -20.74 -10.62 25.52
N GLN A 374 -20.11 -11.56 26.20
CA GLN A 374 -18.72 -11.92 25.92
C GLN A 374 -18.56 -12.72 24.62
N PHE A 375 -19.63 -13.26 24.04
CA PHE A 375 -19.57 -14.14 22.87
C PHE A 375 -20.12 -13.46 21.62
N ASP A 376 -19.48 -13.71 20.47
CA ASP A 376 -19.88 -13.18 19.15
C ASP A 376 -20.11 -14.31 18.11
N HIS A 377 -19.96 -15.57 18.51
CA HIS A 377 -20.05 -16.72 17.63
C HIS A 377 -20.46 -18.01 18.37
N VAL A 378 -21.03 -18.96 17.63
CA VAL A 378 -21.41 -20.30 18.11
C VAL A 378 -20.75 -21.36 17.23
N ILE A 379 -20.02 -22.29 17.85
CA ILE A 379 -19.49 -23.49 17.21
C ILE A 379 -20.07 -24.74 17.88
N THR A 380 -19.73 -25.93 17.40
CA THR A 380 -20.29 -27.20 17.88
C THR A 380 -19.19 -28.08 18.47
N ALA A 381 -19.48 -28.75 19.59
CA ALA A 381 -18.66 -29.82 20.15
C ALA A 381 -19.47 -31.11 20.27
N VAL A 382 -18.89 -32.22 19.81
CA VAL A 382 -19.49 -33.56 19.89
C VAL A 382 -18.60 -34.44 20.77
N PRO A 383 -19.09 -34.95 21.91
CA PRO A 383 -18.34 -35.89 22.74
C PRO A 383 -18.00 -37.17 21.98
N SER A 384 -16.80 -37.69 22.23
CA SER A 384 -16.24 -38.87 21.59
C SER A 384 -15.36 -39.67 22.56
N GLY A 385 -15.00 -40.88 22.14
CA GLY A 385 -14.28 -41.86 22.96
C GLY A 385 -15.21 -42.65 23.91
N LYS A 386 -14.69 -43.74 24.48
CA LYS A 386 -15.46 -44.66 25.35
C LYS A 386 -15.97 -44.00 26.64
N ASP A 387 -15.28 -42.96 27.10
CA ASP A 387 -15.62 -42.21 28.31
C ASP A 387 -16.31 -40.87 28.00
N GLY A 388 -16.53 -40.52 26.73
CA GLY A 388 -17.15 -39.27 26.29
C GLY A 388 -16.38 -37.99 26.63
N LYS A 389 -15.12 -38.09 27.06
CA LYS A 389 -14.29 -36.96 27.52
C LYS A 389 -13.60 -36.19 26.40
N GLU A 390 -13.39 -36.82 25.24
CA GLU A 390 -12.79 -36.14 24.10
C GLU A 390 -13.86 -35.36 23.33
N LEU A 391 -13.55 -34.12 22.92
CA LEU A 391 -14.47 -33.30 22.14
C LEU A 391 -14.02 -33.23 20.67
N ILE A 392 -14.92 -33.58 19.77
CA ILE A 392 -14.81 -33.29 18.34
C ILE A 392 -15.33 -31.88 18.11
N TRP A 393 -14.44 -30.97 17.73
CA TRP A 393 -14.74 -29.56 17.50
C TRP A 393 -15.11 -29.30 16.05
N LEU A 394 -16.22 -28.59 15.81
CA LEU A 394 -16.77 -28.36 14.48
C LEU A 394 -17.24 -26.90 14.36
N ASP A 395 -16.94 -26.27 13.24
CA ASP A 395 -17.48 -24.95 12.87
C ASP A 395 -18.19 -25.07 11.51
N SER A 396 -19.51 -25.21 11.54
CA SER A 396 -20.33 -25.35 10.33
C SER A 396 -20.49 -24.04 9.55
N THR A 397 -20.03 -22.91 10.08
CA THR A 397 -20.16 -21.61 9.41
C THR A 397 -19.10 -21.40 8.33
N THR A 398 -17.98 -22.12 8.43
CA THR A 398 -16.92 -22.09 7.44
C THR A 398 -17.15 -23.16 6.36
N GLU A 399 -17.94 -22.82 5.33
CA GLU A 399 -18.51 -23.73 4.32
C GLU A 399 -17.50 -24.61 3.55
N VAL A 400 -16.22 -24.24 3.55
CA VAL A 400 -15.12 -24.92 2.84
C VAL A 400 -14.00 -25.38 3.77
N ALA A 401 -14.25 -25.46 5.07
CA ALA A 401 -13.29 -26.00 6.03
C ALA A 401 -13.23 -27.53 5.97
N PRO A 402 -12.03 -28.13 5.93
CA PRO A 402 -11.81 -29.53 6.28
C PRO A 402 -12.54 -29.92 7.57
N PHE A 403 -13.05 -31.14 7.62
CA PHE A 403 -13.72 -31.68 8.80
C PHE A 403 -12.82 -31.52 10.04
N ARG A 404 -13.42 -31.06 11.15
CA ARG A 404 -12.76 -30.72 12.43
C ARG A 404 -11.82 -29.51 12.42
N LEU A 405 -11.57 -28.87 11.27
CA LEU A 405 -10.77 -27.65 11.22
C LEU A 405 -11.63 -26.45 11.61
N ILE A 406 -11.41 -25.92 12.81
CA ILE A 406 -11.89 -24.59 13.17
C ILE A 406 -10.86 -23.53 12.73
N ALA A 407 -11.35 -22.37 12.29
CA ALA A 407 -10.51 -21.28 11.80
C ALA A 407 -9.45 -20.87 12.84
N ALA A 408 -8.24 -20.51 12.39
CA ALA A 408 -7.12 -20.19 13.27
C ALA A 408 -7.45 -19.16 14.39
N ARG A 409 -8.30 -18.17 14.10
CA ARG A 409 -8.76 -17.15 15.07
C ARG A 409 -9.64 -17.69 16.20
N LEU A 410 -10.15 -18.91 16.08
CA LEU A 410 -11.00 -19.59 17.07
C LEU A 410 -10.22 -20.64 17.88
N ARG A 411 -8.95 -20.88 17.55
CA ARG A 411 -8.09 -21.87 18.22
C ARG A 411 -7.36 -21.27 19.44
N LYS A 412 -7.03 -22.11 20.43
CA LYS A 412 -6.40 -21.71 21.71
C LYS A 412 -7.19 -20.58 22.41
N LYS A 413 -8.52 -20.72 22.45
CA LYS A 413 -9.44 -19.75 23.07
C LYS A 413 -10.35 -20.41 24.10
N GLN A 414 -10.61 -19.69 25.19
CA GLN A 414 -11.66 -20.08 26.12
C GLN A 414 -13.04 -19.85 25.51
N ALA A 415 -13.92 -20.83 25.68
CA ALA A 415 -15.27 -20.86 25.15
C ALA A 415 -16.20 -21.56 26.15
N LEU A 416 -17.47 -21.18 26.17
CA LEU A 416 -18.47 -21.81 27.05
C LEU A 416 -19.07 -23.02 26.35
N TRP A 417 -18.74 -24.22 26.84
CA TRP A 417 -19.39 -25.45 26.41
C TRP A 417 -20.64 -25.70 27.26
N ILE A 418 -21.75 -26.02 26.58
CA ILE A 418 -23.06 -26.18 27.22
C ILE A 418 -23.57 -27.60 26.95
N PRO A 419 -23.12 -28.61 27.74
CA PRO A 419 -23.69 -29.95 27.67
C PRO A 419 -25.14 -29.92 28.17
N THR A 420 -26.09 -30.33 27.33
CA THR A 420 -27.51 -30.43 27.70
C THR A 420 -27.79 -31.70 28.50
N ALA A 421 -27.26 -31.78 29.73
CA ALA A 421 -27.68 -32.79 30.73
C ALA A 421 -28.98 -32.42 31.47
N TRP A 422 -29.61 -31.30 31.11
CA TRP A 422 -30.77 -30.76 31.81
C TRP A 422 -32.08 -31.26 31.17
N GLY A 423 -32.43 -32.54 31.38
CA GLY A 423 -33.81 -33.03 31.17
C GLY A 423 -34.04 -34.33 30.38
N LYS A 424 -33.09 -35.28 30.29
CA LYS A 424 -33.37 -36.64 29.80
C LYS A 424 -33.42 -37.69 30.92
N VAL A 425 -33.72 -37.27 32.16
CA VAL A 425 -34.27 -38.20 33.18
C VAL A 425 -35.77 -38.23 32.95
N SER A 426 -36.23 -39.35 32.39
CA SER A 426 -37.62 -39.79 32.44
C SER A 426 -38.14 -39.61 33.88
N MET A 427 -39.19 -38.81 34.06
CA MET A 427 -40.06 -38.94 35.23
C MET A 427 -40.74 -40.31 35.14
N GLY A 428 -40.04 -41.35 35.61
CA GLY A 428 -40.53 -42.72 35.61
C GLY A 428 -39.45 -43.78 35.39
N SER A 429 -38.49 -43.91 36.30
CA SER A 429 -37.87 -45.20 36.63
C SER A 429 -37.05 -45.07 37.92
N GLU A 430 -37.46 -45.76 38.97
CA GLU A 430 -36.80 -45.87 40.28
C GLU A 430 -35.51 -46.72 40.26
N ASP A 431 -34.71 -46.69 39.19
CA ASP A 431 -33.43 -47.41 39.16
C ASP A 431 -32.25 -46.45 39.16
N SER A 432 -31.57 -46.44 40.30
CA SER A 432 -30.50 -45.53 40.68
C SER A 432 -29.16 -45.93 40.07
N THR A 433 -28.83 -45.34 38.93
CA THR A 433 -27.46 -44.86 38.63
C THR A 433 -27.57 -43.61 37.75
N ALA A 434 -28.16 -42.55 38.30
CA ALA A 434 -28.05 -41.22 37.72
C ALA A 434 -26.58 -40.74 37.82
N PRO A 435 -25.98 -40.18 36.75
CA PRO A 435 -24.74 -39.43 36.88
C PRO A 435 -24.96 -38.34 37.93
N SER A 436 -24.00 -38.17 38.85
CA SER A 436 -24.12 -37.15 39.90
C SER A 436 -24.40 -35.78 39.27
N GLU A 437 -25.21 -34.94 39.91
CA GLU A 437 -25.59 -33.57 39.49
C GLU A 437 -24.40 -32.63 39.16
N LYS A 438 -23.14 -33.09 39.30
CA LYS A 438 -21.91 -32.37 38.95
C LYS A 438 -21.37 -32.67 37.55
N GLU A 439 -21.79 -33.75 36.89
CA GLU A 439 -21.35 -34.09 35.53
C GLU A 439 -22.40 -33.62 34.51
N GLY A 440 -22.24 -32.41 33.96
CA GLY A 440 -23.15 -31.87 32.93
C GLY A 440 -23.53 -30.39 33.04
N ALA A 441 -22.88 -29.63 33.92
CA ALA A 441 -23.04 -28.17 33.99
C ALA A 441 -22.25 -27.46 32.89
N ALA A 442 -22.76 -26.34 32.38
CA ALA A 442 -22.02 -25.51 31.42
C ALA A 442 -20.78 -24.89 32.07
N HIS A 443 -19.64 -25.00 31.40
CA HIS A 443 -18.35 -24.54 31.91
C HIS A 443 -17.42 -24.11 30.78
N LEU A 444 -16.39 -23.34 31.15
CA LEU A 444 -15.38 -22.89 30.20
C LEU A 444 -14.44 -24.03 29.84
N VAL A 445 -14.18 -24.16 28.55
CA VAL A 445 -13.23 -25.10 27.95
C VAL A 445 -12.33 -24.35 26.98
N GLU A 446 -11.15 -24.88 26.71
CA GLU A 446 -10.24 -24.32 25.70
C GLU A 446 -10.39 -25.06 24.37
N THR A 447 -10.53 -24.30 23.28
CA THR A 447 -10.56 -24.87 21.92
C THR A 447 -9.18 -25.41 21.51
N PRO A 448 -9.11 -26.38 20.58
CA PRO A 448 -7.86 -26.96 20.14
C PRO A 448 -6.87 -25.89 19.69
N SER A 449 -5.60 -26.06 20.03
CA SER A 449 -4.54 -25.22 19.50
C SER A 449 -4.39 -25.47 18.00
N ASP A 450 -4.18 -26.72 17.60
CA ASP A 450 -3.73 -27.14 16.28
C ASP A 450 -4.87 -27.67 15.39
N PRO A 451 -4.70 -27.65 14.05
CA PRO A 451 -5.55 -28.39 13.15
C PRO A 451 -5.64 -29.89 13.53
N PRO A 452 -6.71 -30.58 13.13
CA PRO A 452 -6.90 -32.02 13.40
C PRO A 452 -5.96 -32.92 12.57
N PHE A 453 -5.05 -32.33 11.78
CA PHE A 453 -4.08 -33.01 10.92
C PHE A 453 -2.80 -32.17 10.82
N PRO A 454 -1.64 -32.75 10.49
CA PRO A 454 -0.42 -31.99 10.23
C PRO A 454 -0.63 -30.97 9.10
N ALA A 455 -0.22 -29.71 9.31
CA ALA A 455 -0.28 -28.69 8.27
C ALA A 455 0.90 -28.85 7.31
N THR A 456 0.62 -28.87 6.01
CA THR A 456 1.63 -29.02 4.95
C THR A 456 1.39 -28.05 3.82
N GLN A 457 2.48 -27.49 3.28
CA GLN A 457 2.46 -26.67 2.09
C GLN A 457 3.54 -27.15 1.12
N ARG A 458 3.13 -27.59 -0.06
CA ARG A 458 4.05 -27.97 -1.13
C ARG A 458 3.84 -27.09 -2.34
N VAL A 459 4.92 -26.54 -2.86
CA VAL A 459 4.92 -25.77 -4.11
C VAL A 459 5.94 -26.36 -5.06
N GLU A 460 5.50 -26.69 -6.26
CA GLU A 460 6.35 -27.21 -7.33
C GLU A 460 6.32 -26.24 -8.50
N VAL A 461 7.51 -25.85 -8.95
CA VAL A 461 7.71 -24.95 -10.09
C VAL A 461 8.49 -25.69 -11.17
N GLU A 462 7.86 -25.89 -12.32
CA GLU A 462 8.47 -26.49 -13.51
C GLU A 462 8.61 -25.40 -14.59
N GLY A 463 9.83 -24.93 -14.82
CA GLY A 463 10.10 -23.79 -15.69
C GLY A 463 11.04 -24.11 -16.85
N ARG A 464 10.88 -23.37 -17.94
CA ARG A 464 11.82 -23.33 -19.06
C ARG A 464 12.08 -21.89 -19.49
N VAL A 465 13.33 -21.60 -19.79
CA VAL A 465 13.77 -20.34 -20.40
C VAL A 465 14.02 -20.57 -21.88
N GLY A 466 13.40 -19.74 -22.73
CA GLY A 466 13.57 -19.78 -24.18
C GLY A 466 14.88 -19.14 -24.67
N GLU A 467 15.14 -19.23 -25.97
CA GLU A 467 16.34 -18.66 -26.62
C GLU A 467 16.48 -17.14 -26.46
N LEU A 468 15.35 -16.44 -26.37
CA LEU A 468 15.23 -15.00 -26.12
C LEU A 468 15.04 -14.66 -24.63
N GLY A 469 15.30 -15.63 -23.74
CA GLY A 469 15.27 -15.39 -22.29
C GLY A 469 13.88 -15.25 -21.66
N LYS A 470 12.81 -15.56 -22.40
CA LYS A 470 11.43 -15.65 -21.87
C LYS A 470 11.30 -16.88 -20.96
N LEU A 471 10.86 -16.67 -19.73
CA LEU A 471 10.50 -17.75 -18.79
C LEU A 471 9.04 -18.15 -18.99
N THR A 472 8.81 -19.46 -19.08
CA THR A 472 7.49 -20.07 -18.93
C THR A 472 7.57 -21.09 -17.81
N ALA A 473 6.77 -20.94 -16.76
CA ALA A 473 6.78 -21.83 -15.61
C ALA A 473 5.38 -22.27 -15.20
N GLN A 474 5.21 -23.56 -14.94
CA GLN A 474 4.01 -24.12 -14.32
C GLN A 474 4.21 -24.16 -12.81
N VAL A 475 3.31 -23.54 -12.05
CA VAL A 475 3.33 -23.53 -10.59
C VAL A 475 2.20 -24.40 -10.08
N ARG A 476 2.49 -25.35 -9.19
CA ARG A 476 1.52 -26.26 -8.56
C ARG A 476 1.61 -26.17 -7.05
N TYR A 477 0.48 -25.92 -6.42
CA TYR A 477 0.27 -25.88 -4.98
C TYR A 477 -0.45 -27.15 -4.53
N THR A 478 0.00 -27.73 -3.42
CA THR A 478 -0.75 -28.73 -2.65
C THR A 478 -0.75 -28.32 -1.18
N LEU A 479 -1.93 -28.03 -0.64
CA LEU A 479 -2.09 -27.34 0.63
C LEU A 479 -2.98 -28.13 1.59
N ARG A 480 -2.55 -28.24 2.85
CA ARG A 480 -3.35 -28.79 3.95
C ARG A 480 -3.16 -27.94 5.21
N GLY A 481 -4.22 -27.32 5.73
CA GLY A 481 -4.17 -26.44 6.91
C GLY A 481 -4.75 -25.05 6.70
N ASP A 482 -4.20 -24.05 7.39
CA ASP A 482 -4.81 -22.70 7.40
C ASP A 482 -4.69 -21.98 6.04
N VAL A 483 -3.57 -22.16 5.33
CA VAL A 483 -3.37 -21.58 4.00
C VAL A 483 -4.35 -22.20 2.98
N GLU A 484 -4.62 -23.50 3.10
CA GLU A 484 -5.67 -24.17 2.32
C GLU A 484 -7.02 -23.51 2.56
N LEU A 485 -7.41 -23.29 3.81
CA LEU A 485 -8.71 -22.70 4.15
C LEU A 485 -8.86 -21.30 3.53
N LEU A 486 -7.82 -20.48 3.61
CA LEU A 486 -7.80 -19.14 3.03
C LEU A 486 -7.99 -19.18 1.51
N LEU A 487 -7.25 -20.04 0.80
CA LEU A 487 -7.38 -20.14 -0.66
C LEU A 487 -8.72 -20.75 -1.09
N ARG A 488 -9.23 -21.77 -0.40
CA ARG A 488 -10.56 -22.32 -0.66
C ARG A 488 -11.63 -21.23 -0.57
N LEU A 489 -11.59 -20.39 0.47
CA LEU A 489 -12.52 -19.27 0.63
C LEU A 489 -12.39 -18.24 -0.50
N ALA A 490 -11.17 -17.91 -0.92
CA ALA A 490 -10.93 -17.00 -2.03
C ALA A 490 -11.50 -17.53 -3.34
N PHE A 491 -11.15 -18.76 -3.73
CA PHE A 491 -11.63 -19.38 -4.97
C PHE A 491 -13.13 -19.68 -4.96
N ARG A 492 -13.72 -19.94 -3.78
CA ARG A 492 -15.18 -20.12 -3.62
C ARG A 492 -15.95 -18.83 -3.86
N ARG A 493 -15.40 -17.68 -3.45
CA ARG A 493 -16.07 -16.36 -3.52
C ARG A 493 -15.79 -15.60 -4.80
N THR A 494 -14.70 -15.93 -5.50
CA THR A 494 -14.32 -15.28 -6.76
C THR A 494 -14.89 -16.03 -7.95
N PRO A 495 -15.68 -15.37 -8.83
CA PRO A 495 -16.13 -15.96 -10.08
C PRO A 495 -14.97 -16.49 -10.93
N GLN A 496 -15.18 -17.61 -11.63
CA GLN A 496 -14.10 -18.31 -12.34
C GLN A 496 -13.39 -17.45 -13.40
N ASN A 497 -14.11 -16.55 -14.08
CA ASN A 497 -13.54 -15.60 -15.04
C ASN A 497 -12.60 -14.56 -14.39
N GLN A 498 -12.59 -14.46 -13.06
CA GLN A 498 -11.70 -13.60 -12.27
C GLN A 498 -10.56 -14.38 -11.57
N TRP A 499 -10.46 -15.69 -11.77
CA TRP A 499 -9.39 -16.49 -11.16
C TRP A 499 -8.00 -16.09 -11.64
N LYS A 500 -7.87 -15.54 -12.85
CA LYS A 500 -6.61 -15.01 -13.38
C LYS A 500 -6.06 -13.91 -12.47
N GLN A 501 -6.89 -12.99 -12.01
CA GLN A 501 -6.51 -11.90 -11.11
C GLN A 501 -6.08 -12.45 -9.75
N LEU A 502 -6.79 -13.45 -9.23
CA LEU A 502 -6.43 -14.10 -7.97
C LEU A 502 -5.07 -14.80 -8.05
N ALA A 503 -4.83 -15.55 -9.13
CA ALA A 503 -3.54 -16.18 -9.37
C ALA A 503 -2.41 -15.14 -9.59
N GLN A 504 -2.71 -14.02 -10.24
CA GLN A 504 -1.75 -12.92 -10.41
C GLN A 504 -1.34 -12.31 -9.07
N LEU A 505 -2.29 -12.11 -8.15
CA LEU A 505 -2.02 -11.61 -6.80
C LEU A 505 -1.18 -12.61 -5.99
N LEU A 506 -1.51 -13.91 -6.05
CA LEU A 506 -0.74 -14.97 -5.41
C LEU A 506 0.69 -15.01 -5.97
N ALA A 507 0.83 -15.02 -7.30
CA ALA A 507 2.13 -15.03 -7.97
C ALA A 507 3.00 -13.83 -7.58
N ALA A 508 2.42 -12.63 -7.52
CA ALA A 508 3.11 -11.44 -7.07
C ALA A 508 3.55 -11.55 -5.60
N SER A 509 2.70 -12.10 -4.73
CA SER A 509 3.05 -12.33 -3.31
C SER A 509 4.15 -13.36 -3.11
N ASP A 510 4.25 -14.34 -4.01
CA ASP A 510 5.32 -15.34 -4.04
C ASP A 510 6.62 -14.79 -4.65
N GLY A 511 6.62 -13.57 -5.18
CA GLY A 511 7.79 -12.92 -5.78
C GLY A 511 7.96 -13.17 -7.29
N PHE A 512 6.98 -13.76 -7.98
CA PHE A 512 7.00 -13.87 -9.43
C PHE A 512 6.71 -12.50 -10.09
N ARG A 513 7.47 -12.16 -11.14
CA ARG A 513 7.33 -10.89 -11.88
C ARG A 513 6.61 -11.04 -13.24
N GLY A 514 6.13 -12.23 -13.56
CA GLY A 514 5.44 -12.55 -14.81
C GLY A 514 3.91 -12.48 -14.73
N GLU A 515 3.27 -12.69 -15.87
CA GLU A 515 1.82 -12.77 -15.98
C GLU A 515 1.33 -14.19 -15.65
N ALA A 516 0.32 -14.28 -14.79
CA ALA A 516 -0.36 -15.52 -14.46
C ALA A 516 -1.48 -15.84 -15.46
N SER A 517 -1.56 -17.10 -15.86
CA SER A 517 -2.53 -17.62 -16.84
C SER A 517 -2.87 -19.08 -16.57
N GLU A 518 -3.84 -19.65 -17.30
CA GLU A 518 -4.22 -21.07 -17.22
C GLU A 518 -4.49 -21.59 -15.80
N VAL A 519 -5.23 -20.80 -15.02
CA VAL A 519 -5.53 -21.10 -13.62
C VAL A 519 -6.49 -22.28 -13.52
N LYS A 520 -6.10 -23.31 -12.77
CA LYS A 520 -6.93 -24.46 -12.39
C LYS A 520 -6.88 -24.61 -10.88
N ALA A 521 -8.05 -24.70 -10.26
CA ALA A 521 -8.17 -25.00 -8.83
C ALA A 521 -9.06 -26.23 -8.66
N ALA A 522 -8.74 -27.07 -7.68
CA ALA A 522 -9.65 -28.12 -7.23
C ALA A 522 -10.96 -27.50 -6.70
N ASP A 523 -12.04 -28.29 -6.65
CA ASP A 523 -13.29 -27.82 -6.06
C ASP A 523 -13.07 -27.37 -4.61
N PRO A 524 -13.31 -26.08 -4.27
CA PRO A 524 -13.17 -25.60 -2.90
C PRO A 524 -14.02 -26.37 -1.89
N ALA A 525 -15.12 -27.01 -2.29
CA ALA A 525 -15.99 -27.83 -1.44
C ALA A 525 -15.49 -29.27 -1.22
N ALA A 526 -14.48 -29.73 -1.98
CA ALA A 526 -13.84 -31.03 -1.80
C ALA A 526 -12.84 -30.99 -0.63
N THR A 527 -13.36 -30.90 0.60
CA THR A 527 -12.61 -30.59 1.82
C THR A 527 -11.82 -31.78 2.42
N ARG A 528 -12.10 -33.00 1.97
CA ARG A 528 -11.42 -34.22 2.43
C ARG A 528 -9.99 -34.32 1.93
N GLU A 529 -9.74 -33.88 0.72
CA GLU A 529 -8.43 -33.91 0.07
C GLU A 529 -7.69 -32.59 0.27
N PRO A 530 -6.34 -32.58 0.24
CA PRO A 530 -5.57 -31.33 0.18
C PRO A 530 -5.99 -30.47 -1.01
N PHE A 531 -6.05 -29.15 -0.81
CA PHE A 531 -6.42 -28.23 -1.88
C PHE A 531 -5.29 -28.11 -2.90
N GLN A 532 -5.63 -28.32 -4.18
CA GLN A 532 -4.70 -28.21 -5.30
C GLN A 532 -5.00 -26.97 -6.14
N LEU A 533 -3.95 -26.24 -6.50
CA LEU A 533 -4.02 -25.07 -7.36
C LEU A 533 -2.86 -25.11 -8.35
N GLU A 534 -3.13 -24.85 -9.61
CA GLU A 534 -2.15 -24.82 -10.68
C GLU A 534 -2.34 -23.55 -11.52
N TYR A 535 -1.26 -22.87 -11.87
CA TYR A 535 -1.28 -21.74 -12.80
C TYR A 535 0.06 -21.60 -13.52
N ARG A 536 0.03 -21.01 -14.72
CA ARG A 536 1.21 -20.75 -15.53
C ARG A 536 1.69 -19.32 -15.37
N ILE A 537 2.99 -19.14 -15.18
CA ILE A 537 3.69 -17.86 -15.23
C ILE A 537 4.42 -17.71 -16.56
N VAL A 538 4.22 -16.57 -17.22
CA VAL A 538 4.99 -16.15 -18.38
C VAL A 538 5.69 -14.84 -18.06
N GLN A 539 7.02 -14.84 -18.10
CA GLN A 539 7.83 -13.65 -17.84
C GLN A 539 8.76 -13.39 -19.03
N PRO A 540 8.48 -12.36 -19.84
CA PRO A 540 9.42 -11.87 -20.85
C PRO A 540 10.73 -11.41 -20.20
N ASN A 541 11.85 -11.54 -20.91
CA ASN A 541 13.16 -11.04 -20.47
C ASN A 541 13.57 -11.49 -19.06
N TYR A 542 13.19 -12.71 -18.65
CA TYR A 542 13.67 -13.29 -17.41
C TYR A 542 15.19 -13.46 -17.42
N LEU A 543 15.76 -13.84 -18.57
CA LEU A 543 17.20 -13.88 -18.84
C LEU A 543 17.56 -12.84 -19.90
N ASP A 544 18.56 -12.01 -19.62
CA ASP A 544 19.23 -11.26 -20.69
C ASP A 544 20.09 -12.22 -21.52
N TRP A 545 19.54 -12.67 -22.64
CA TRP A 545 20.18 -13.59 -23.58
C TRP A 545 21.33 -12.95 -24.35
N SER A 546 21.40 -11.60 -24.39
CA SER A 546 22.43 -10.84 -25.08
C SER A 546 23.71 -10.69 -24.25
N SER A 547 23.63 -10.95 -22.94
CA SER A 547 24.79 -10.94 -22.05
C SER A 547 25.56 -12.25 -22.08
N LYS A 548 26.89 -12.16 -21.93
CA LYS A 548 27.76 -13.32 -21.72
C LYS A 548 27.62 -13.92 -20.33
N LYS A 549 27.29 -13.09 -19.33
CA LYS A 549 27.12 -13.50 -17.94
C LYS A 549 25.89 -12.83 -17.36
N SER A 550 25.02 -13.61 -16.72
CA SER A 550 23.80 -13.11 -16.12
C SER A 550 23.67 -13.64 -14.69
N GLN A 551 23.18 -12.80 -13.79
CA GLN A 551 22.79 -13.19 -12.44
C GLN A 551 21.27 -13.16 -12.34
N LEU A 552 20.67 -14.29 -11.96
CA LEU A 552 19.21 -14.43 -11.91
C LEU A 552 18.77 -14.89 -10.53
N LEU A 553 17.69 -14.32 -10.02
CA LEU A 553 16.96 -14.89 -8.90
C LEU A 553 16.17 -16.10 -9.40
N LEU A 554 16.18 -17.18 -8.62
CA LEU A 554 15.38 -18.36 -8.92
C LEU A 554 13.88 -18.01 -8.81
N PRO A 555 13.02 -18.41 -9.76
CA PRO A 555 11.59 -18.19 -9.70
C PRO A 555 10.97 -19.22 -8.74
N LEU A 556 11.28 -19.08 -7.45
CA LEU A 556 10.86 -19.96 -6.39
C LEU A 556 10.18 -19.11 -5.30
N PRO A 557 8.99 -19.50 -4.79
CA PRO A 557 8.31 -18.75 -3.75
C PRO A 557 9.16 -18.58 -2.50
N ALA A 558 9.05 -17.40 -1.88
CA ALA A 558 9.61 -17.17 -0.55
C ALA A 558 8.90 -18.04 0.50
N VAL A 559 9.65 -18.51 1.50
CA VAL A 559 9.09 -19.16 2.68
C VAL A 559 8.57 -18.08 3.61
N GLY A 560 7.24 -18.01 3.79
CA GLY A 560 6.61 -16.97 4.60
C GLY A 560 7.07 -17.03 6.06
N LEU A 561 7.77 -15.99 6.52
CA LEU A 561 8.22 -15.84 7.90
C LEU A 561 7.42 -14.73 8.61
N PRO A 562 6.89 -14.97 9.82
CA PRO A 562 6.27 -13.94 10.64
C PRO A 562 7.19 -12.74 10.85
N ASP A 563 6.67 -11.52 10.67
CA ASP A 563 7.43 -10.31 10.94
C ASP A 563 7.57 -10.11 12.46
N ALA A 564 8.79 -9.80 12.89
CA ALA A 564 9.10 -9.44 14.27
C ALA A 564 9.02 -7.92 14.45
N PRO A 565 8.49 -7.41 15.58
CA PRO A 565 8.48 -5.98 15.87
C PRO A 565 9.90 -5.42 15.97
N GLU A 566 10.18 -4.31 15.29
CA GLU A 566 11.54 -3.74 15.16
C GLU A 566 12.09 -3.13 16.47
N THR A 567 11.26 -2.93 17.50
CA THR A 567 11.59 -2.06 18.67
C THR A 567 11.45 -2.70 20.05
N GLN A 568 11.54 -4.02 20.20
CA GLN A 568 11.60 -4.61 21.55
C GLN A 568 12.99 -4.39 22.18
N GLU A 569 13.06 -3.57 23.22
CA GLU A 569 14.24 -3.41 24.09
C GLU A 569 14.53 -4.70 24.88
N GLU A 570 15.80 -4.97 25.19
CA GLU A 570 16.22 -6.19 25.87
C GLU A 570 15.67 -6.29 27.30
N GLY A 571 15.21 -7.49 27.67
CA GLY A 571 15.02 -7.88 29.07
C GLY A 571 13.63 -7.60 29.66
N ASP A 572 12.70 -7.03 28.89
CA ASP A 572 11.32 -6.91 29.36
C ASP A 572 10.60 -8.27 29.30
N SER A 573 10.60 -8.99 30.42
CA SER A 573 9.84 -10.23 30.57
C SER A 573 8.34 -10.06 30.41
N ASN A 574 7.83 -8.82 30.37
CA ASN A 574 6.42 -8.52 30.14
C ASN A 574 6.06 -8.38 28.65
N SER A 575 7.04 -8.46 27.74
CA SER A 575 6.77 -8.46 26.29
C SER A 575 6.09 -9.77 25.85
N GLU A 576 5.06 -9.66 25.02
CA GLU A 576 4.33 -10.81 24.49
C GLU A 576 5.21 -11.69 23.58
N PRO A 577 5.03 -13.02 23.60
CA PRO A 577 5.75 -13.92 22.71
C PRO A 577 5.38 -13.66 21.24
N LEU A 578 6.33 -13.94 20.34
CA LEU A 578 6.11 -13.88 18.90
C LEU A 578 5.29 -15.09 18.45
N GLU A 579 4.12 -14.85 17.88
CA GLU A 579 3.30 -15.90 17.27
C GLU A 579 3.89 -16.32 15.91
N LEU A 580 4.34 -17.57 15.82
CA LEU A 580 4.76 -18.23 14.58
C LEU A 580 3.58 -18.79 13.76
N GLY A 581 2.46 -19.05 14.44
CA GLY A 581 1.28 -19.68 13.86
C GLY A 581 1.28 -21.20 14.00
N THR A 582 0.52 -21.88 13.16
CA THR A 582 0.39 -23.34 13.20
C THR A 582 1.72 -24.00 12.81
N PRO A 583 2.19 -25.06 13.52
CA PRO A 583 3.34 -25.84 13.09
C PRO A 583 3.13 -26.34 11.66
N LEU A 584 4.07 -26.04 10.78
CA LEU A 584 3.92 -26.17 9.32
C LEU A 584 5.15 -26.83 8.72
N ASP A 585 4.93 -27.86 7.89
CA ASP A 585 5.93 -28.42 7.00
C ASP A 585 5.77 -27.81 5.60
N LEU A 586 6.66 -26.88 5.24
CA LEU A 586 6.68 -26.17 3.96
C LEU A 586 7.84 -26.68 3.09
N ILE A 587 7.54 -27.04 1.84
CA ILE A 587 8.52 -27.47 0.83
C ILE A 587 8.25 -26.72 -0.47
N THR A 588 9.26 -26.03 -1.01
CA THR A 588 9.22 -25.46 -2.35
C THR A 588 10.28 -26.12 -3.22
N ARG A 589 9.89 -26.51 -4.44
CA ARG A 589 10.76 -27.17 -5.42
C ARG A 589 10.72 -26.43 -6.74
N LEU A 590 11.87 -26.27 -7.36
CA LEU A 590 12.02 -25.74 -8.70
C LEU A 590 12.83 -26.69 -9.55
N THR A 591 12.35 -26.90 -10.77
CA THR A 591 13.11 -27.40 -11.90
C THR A 591 13.10 -26.35 -12.99
N LEU A 592 14.27 -25.88 -13.42
CA LEU A 592 14.41 -24.85 -14.44
C LEU A 592 15.37 -25.29 -15.54
N GLU A 593 14.89 -25.28 -16.78
CA GLU A 593 15.69 -25.63 -17.96
C GLU A 593 16.06 -24.40 -18.78
N PHE A 594 17.33 -24.31 -19.18
CA PHE A 594 17.88 -23.25 -20.04
C PHE A 594 18.22 -23.79 -21.43
N PRO A 595 18.42 -22.92 -22.44
CA PRO A 595 19.02 -23.33 -23.70
C PRO A 595 20.40 -23.99 -23.47
N PRO A 596 20.81 -25.02 -24.25
CA PRO A 596 22.06 -25.76 -24.04
C PRO A 596 23.34 -24.92 -24.04
N LYS A 597 23.29 -23.72 -24.63
CA LYS A 597 24.39 -22.74 -24.68
C LYS A 597 24.68 -22.04 -23.34
N PHE A 598 23.85 -22.25 -22.32
CA PHE A 598 24.07 -21.67 -21.01
C PHE A 598 24.54 -22.73 -20.01
N ALA A 599 25.67 -22.46 -19.37
CA ALA A 599 26.14 -23.19 -18.22
C ALA A 599 25.69 -22.46 -16.95
N ALA A 600 24.96 -23.15 -16.08
CA ALA A 600 24.47 -22.58 -14.85
C ALA A 600 25.39 -22.95 -13.67
N ARG A 601 25.60 -22.00 -12.76
CA ARG A 601 26.24 -22.21 -11.48
C ARG A 601 25.23 -21.95 -10.38
N ALA A 602 24.96 -23.01 -9.62
CA ALA A 602 24.00 -23.01 -8.53
C ALA A 602 24.42 -22.11 -7.36
N PRO A 603 23.44 -21.55 -6.62
CA PRO A 603 23.68 -20.91 -5.32
C PRO A 603 24.27 -21.88 -4.28
N VAL A 604 24.65 -21.34 -3.12
CA VAL A 604 25.18 -22.13 -2.00
C VAL A 604 24.03 -22.59 -1.10
N ALA A 605 24.03 -23.87 -0.73
CA ALA A 605 23.04 -24.42 0.20
C ALA A 605 23.24 -23.87 1.63
N VAL A 606 22.13 -23.64 2.32
CA VAL A 606 22.08 -23.14 3.70
C VAL A 606 21.26 -24.10 4.56
N ALA A 607 21.71 -24.36 5.78
CA ALA A 607 20.94 -25.11 6.78
C ALA A 607 21.02 -24.38 8.13
N VAL A 608 19.86 -24.05 8.69
CA VAL A 608 19.75 -23.38 9.99
C VAL A 608 18.74 -24.14 10.84
N MET A 609 19.16 -24.56 12.02
CA MET A 609 18.29 -25.28 12.95
C MET A 609 18.16 -24.53 14.25
N ARG A 610 16.94 -24.50 14.75
CA ARG A 610 16.55 -24.11 16.09
C ARG A 610 15.57 -25.15 16.63
N ASP A 611 15.35 -25.11 17.92
CA ASP A 611 14.32 -25.88 18.59
C ASP A 611 12.90 -25.50 18.12
N TYR A 612 12.66 -24.23 17.76
CA TYR A 612 11.37 -23.76 17.25
C TYR A 612 11.19 -23.91 15.73
N ALA A 613 12.27 -23.97 14.93
CA ALA A 613 12.18 -24.08 13.47
C ALA A 613 13.42 -24.71 12.83
N GLU A 614 13.24 -25.41 11.71
CA GLU A 614 14.33 -25.89 10.84
C GLU A 614 14.17 -25.36 9.43
N TYR A 615 15.24 -24.79 8.87
CA TYR A 615 15.32 -24.35 7.48
C TYR A 615 16.48 -25.06 6.77
N ARG A 616 16.24 -25.54 5.54
CA ARG A 616 17.26 -26.12 4.67
C ARG A 616 17.01 -25.73 3.23
N SER A 617 18.07 -25.46 2.48
CA SER A 617 18.04 -25.32 1.03
C SER A 617 19.00 -26.30 0.36
N SER A 618 18.68 -26.70 -0.87
CA SER A 618 19.59 -27.45 -1.73
C SER A 618 19.48 -26.95 -3.17
N TYR A 619 20.62 -26.84 -3.85
CA TYR A 619 20.71 -26.35 -5.22
C TYR A 619 21.65 -27.26 -6.00
N LYS A 620 21.23 -27.70 -7.19
CA LYS A 620 22.06 -28.49 -8.10
C LYS A 620 21.96 -27.93 -9.51
N ALA A 621 23.10 -27.81 -10.17
CA ALA A 621 23.20 -27.49 -11.59
C ALA A 621 23.79 -28.69 -12.34
N GLU A 622 23.03 -29.20 -13.31
CA GLU A 622 23.40 -30.35 -14.14
C GLU A 622 23.23 -29.93 -15.61
N GLY A 623 24.35 -29.56 -16.26
CA GLY A 623 24.32 -29.02 -17.62
C GLY A 623 23.52 -27.71 -17.72
N ASN A 624 22.44 -27.73 -18.51
CA ASN A 624 21.52 -26.60 -18.72
C ASN A 624 20.30 -26.63 -17.79
N LYS A 625 20.27 -27.51 -16.79
CA LYS A 625 19.16 -27.67 -15.85
C LYS A 625 19.59 -27.27 -14.44
N ILE A 626 18.74 -26.51 -13.75
CA ILE A 626 18.86 -26.24 -12.31
C ILE A 626 17.70 -26.88 -11.57
N THR A 627 18.02 -27.54 -10.46
CA THR A 627 17.03 -27.95 -9.47
C THR A 627 17.32 -27.26 -8.15
N ALA A 628 16.26 -26.80 -7.48
CA ALA A 628 16.33 -26.15 -6.18
C ALA A 628 15.22 -26.69 -5.27
N GLU A 629 15.53 -26.86 -3.99
CA GLU A 629 14.55 -27.20 -2.97
C GLU A 629 14.80 -26.32 -1.73
N ARG A 630 13.74 -25.75 -1.16
CA ARG A 630 13.76 -25.11 0.17
C ARG A 630 12.73 -25.77 1.06
N THR A 631 13.12 -26.10 2.28
CA THR A 631 12.24 -26.68 3.30
C THR A 631 12.25 -25.80 4.54
N LEU A 632 11.08 -25.44 5.05
CA LEU A 632 10.89 -24.76 6.32
C LEU A 632 9.94 -25.58 7.19
N ARG A 633 10.37 -25.91 8.40
CA ARG A 633 9.56 -26.65 9.37
C ARG A 633 9.43 -25.84 10.65
N PHE A 634 8.25 -25.29 10.90
CA PHE A 634 7.92 -24.72 12.21
C PHE A 634 7.50 -25.83 13.17
N LYS A 635 8.17 -25.91 14.33
CA LYS A 635 7.92 -26.93 15.36
C LYS A 635 7.08 -26.40 16.52
N LEU A 636 7.23 -25.11 16.82
CA LEU A 636 6.52 -24.42 17.89
C LEU A 636 5.61 -23.34 17.30
N ARG A 637 4.59 -22.98 18.08
CA ARG A 637 3.61 -21.94 17.70
C ARG A 637 4.03 -20.54 18.03
N GLU A 638 4.91 -20.40 19.01
CA GLU A 638 5.33 -19.12 19.53
C GLU A 638 6.79 -19.18 19.95
N VAL A 639 7.47 -18.04 19.87
CA VAL A 639 8.83 -17.84 20.38
C VAL A 639 8.76 -16.84 21.52
N PRO A 640 9.27 -17.17 22.73
CA PRO A 640 9.31 -16.24 23.85
C PRO A 640 9.99 -14.91 23.46
N ALA A 641 9.46 -13.78 23.94
CA ALA A 641 9.99 -12.44 23.62
C ALA A 641 11.50 -12.31 23.87
N VAL A 642 12.00 -12.94 24.94
CA VAL A 642 13.42 -12.99 25.30
C VAL A 642 14.33 -13.61 24.22
N ARG A 643 13.75 -14.33 23.24
CA ARG A 643 14.48 -14.95 22.11
C ARG A 643 14.32 -14.19 20.80
N MET A 644 13.80 -12.97 20.80
CA MET A 644 13.55 -12.21 19.59
C MET A 644 14.82 -11.98 18.74
N ARG A 645 15.98 -11.74 19.37
CA ARG A 645 17.25 -11.61 18.65
C ARG A 645 17.67 -12.89 17.93
N ASP A 646 17.44 -14.06 18.54
CA ASP A 646 17.69 -15.36 17.92
C ASP A 646 16.76 -15.59 16.72
N TYR A 647 15.47 -15.25 16.87
CA TYR A 647 14.52 -15.28 15.77
C TYR A 647 14.92 -14.35 14.62
N LEU A 648 15.27 -13.10 14.89
CA LEU A 648 15.76 -12.16 13.87
C LEU A 648 17.04 -12.65 13.18
N ALA A 649 17.93 -13.36 13.88
CA ALA A 649 19.09 -13.98 13.26
C ALA A 649 18.70 -15.15 12.35
N PHE A 650 17.74 -15.98 12.77
CA PHE A 650 17.16 -17.04 11.94
C PHE A 650 16.53 -16.47 10.65
N THR A 651 15.68 -15.43 10.76
CA THR A 651 15.02 -14.83 9.60
C THR A 651 16.00 -14.17 8.64
N ARG A 652 17.05 -13.49 9.14
CA ARG A 652 18.13 -12.96 8.29
C ARG A 652 18.84 -14.05 7.49
N ALA A 653 19.13 -15.20 8.12
CA ALA A 653 19.80 -16.30 7.45
C ALA A 653 18.92 -16.92 6.34
N VAL A 654 17.62 -17.10 6.60
CA VAL A 654 16.64 -17.56 5.59
C VAL A 654 16.53 -16.55 4.45
N ARG A 655 16.29 -15.27 4.74
CA ARG A 655 16.18 -14.21 3.73
C ARG A 655 17.46 -14.05 2.90
N SER A 656 18.64 -14.27 3.51
CA SER A 656 19.92 -14.28 2.81
C SER A 656 20.03 -15.43 1.82
N ASP A 657 19.51 -16.61 2.14
CA ASP A 657 19.43 -17.74 1.20
C ASP A 657 18.41 -17.46 0.08
N GLU A 658 17.28 -16.86 0.41
CA GLU A 658 16.24 -16.47 -0.56
C GLU A 658 16.73 -15.47 -1.60
N GLY A 659 17.54 -14.50 -1.16
CA GLY A 659 18.11 -13.45 -2.00
C GLY A 659 19.32 -13.88 -2.84
N GLN A 660 19.78 -15.14 -2.75
CA GLN A 660 20.89 -15.61 -3.57
C GLN A 660 20.50 -15.63 -5.06
N SER A 661 21.40 -15.13 -5.91
CA SER A 661 21.30 -15.27 -7.35
C SER A 661 22.09 -16.49 -7.85
N MET A 662 21.57 -17.16 -8.87
CA MET A 662 22.36 -18.08 -9.69
C MET A 662 23.13 -17.29 -10.74
N SER A 663 24.29 -17.78 -11.14
CA SER A 663 25.02 -17.23 -12.29
C SER A 663 24.87 -18.13 -13.51
N LEU A 664 24.68 -17.53 -14.67
CA LEU A 664 24.63 -18.18 -15.97
C LEU A 664 25.72 -17.61 -16.84
N GLU A 665 26.45 -18.48 -17.53
CA GLU A 665 27.46 -18.10 -18.51
C GLU A 665 27.07 -18.66 -19.88
N ASN A 666 27.07 -17.80 -20.90
CA ASN A 666 26.91 -18.22 -22.28
C ASN A 666 28.24 -18.84 -22.76
N THR A 667 28.21 -20.12 -23.13
CA THR A 667 29.41 -20.89 -23.49
C THR A 667 29.85 -20.68 -24.94
N LEU A 668 29.10 -19.93 -25.74
CA LEU A 668 29.46 -19.64 -27.13
C LEU A 668 30.54 -18.56 -27.23
N ALA A 669 31.47 -18.74 -28.16
CA ALA A 669 32.50 -17.75 -28.47
C ALA A 669 31.93 -16.62 -29.36
N GLY A 670 32.15 -15.36 -28.98
CA GLY A 670 31.71 -14.17 -29.74
C GLY A 670 30.68 -13.31 -29.00
N THR A 671 30.13 -12.31 -29.67
CA THR A 671 29.00 -11.51 -29.16
C THR A 671 27.70 -12.28 -29.44
N PRO A 672 26.80 -12.45 -28.45
CA PRO A 672 25.54 -13.13 -28.68
C PRO A 672 24.74 -12.49 -29.82
N ALA A 673 24.44 -13.28 -30.86
CA ALA A 673 23.63 -12.86 -31.99
C ALA A 673 22.15 -13.21 -31.76
N VAL A 674 21.24 -12.52 -32.45
CA VAL A 674 19.80 -12.83 -32.44
C VAL A 674 19.61 -14.31 -32.82
N PRO A 675 18.95 -15.13 -31.99
CA PRO A 675 18.75 -16.55 -32.26
C PRO A 675 18.07 -16.80 -33.61
N THR A 676 18.58 -17.78 -34.36
CA THR A 676 18.00 -18.20 -35.65
C THR A 676 16.81 -19.14 -35.42
N GLY A 677 15.80 -19.07 -36.30
CA GLY A 677 14.62 -19.95 -36.24
C GLY A 677 13.52 -19.54 -35.27
N VAL A 678 13.64 -18.39 -34.60
CA VAL A 678 12.56 -17.81 -33.79
C VAL A 678 11.55 -17.10 -34.70
N LYS A 679 10.26 -17.22 -34.38
CA LYS A 679 9.17 -16.60 -35.16
C LYS A 679 9.19 -15.08 -35.06
N ALA A 680 8.64 -14.41 -36.08
CA ALA A 680 8.57 -12.96 -36.15
C ALA A 680 7.83 -12.36 -34.93
N ASP A 681 6.69 -12.92 -34.54
CA ASP A 681 5.92 -12.46 -33.37
C ASP A 681 6.73 -12.57 -32.06
N GLU A 682 7.44 -13.66 -31.84
CA GLU A 682 8.27 -13.87 -30.64
C GLU A 682 9.46 -12.90 -30.60
N LEU A 683 10.09 -12.65 -31.76
CA LEU A 683 11.14 -11.63 -31.90
C LEU A 683 10.59 -10.22 -31.66
N HIS A 684 9.37 -9.93 -32.11
CA HIS A 684 8.69 -8.66 -31.89
C HIS A 684 8.36 -8.45 -30.41
N GLU A 685 7.82 -9.46 -29.72
CA GLU A 685 7.60 -9.43 -28.27
C GLU A 685 8.90 -9.14 -27.51
N ALA A 686 9.98 -9.84 -27.84
CA ALA A 686 11.28 -9.61 -27.22
C ALA A 686 11.83 -8.20 -27.53
N GLY A 687 11.64 -7.72 -28.76
CA GLY A 687 12.04 -6.37 -29.17
C GLY A 687 11.27 -5.28 -28.42
N LEU A 688 9.96 -5.47 -28.21
CA LEU A 688 9.13 -4.59 -27.39
C LEU A 688 9.58 -4.58 -25.92
N ALA A 689 9.86 -5.75 -25.37
CA ALA A 689 10.33 -5.85 -24.00
C ALA A 689 11.72 -5.22 -23.83
N ALA A 690 12.60 -5.32 -24.84
CA ALA A 690 13.88 -4.62 -24.86
C ALA A 690 13.72 -3.08 -24.96
N LEU A 691 12.74 -2.58 -25.75
CA LEU A 691 12.38 -1.16 -25.80
C LEU A 691 11.95 -0.64 -24.43
N GLN A 692 11.07 -1.37 -23.74
CA GLN A 692 10.56 -1.00 -22.41
C GLN A 692 11.67 -0.96 -21.36
N ASN A 693 12.64 -1.86 -21.46
CA ASN A 693 13.79 -1.93 -20.55
C ASN A 693 14.94 -0.97 -20.90
N GLY A 694 14.80 -0.15 -21.95
CA GLY A 694 15.83 0.80 -22.38
C GLY A 694 17.00 0.18 -23.16
N ASN A 695 16.98 -1.12 -23.46
CA ASN A 695 18.01 -1.77 -24.28
C ASN A 695 17.71 -1.56 -25.77
N PHE A 696 17.84 -0.30 -26.21
CA PHE A 696 17.43 0.12 -27.54
C PHE A 696 18.22 -0.55 -28.67
N SER A 697 19.50 -0.90 -28.44
CA SER A 697 20.31 -1.60 -29.44
C SER A 697 19.77 -3.00 -29.71
N THR A 698 19.56 -3.78 -28.66
CA THR A 698 19.00 -5.15 -28.78
C THR A 698 17.60 -5.10 -29.35
N ALA A 699 16.78 -4.12 -28.95
CA ALA A 699 15.48 -3.89 -29.56
C ALA A 699 15.57 -3.67 -31.06
N ALA A 700 16.48 -2.79 -31.52
CA ALA A 700 16.66 -2.52 -32.93
C ALA A 700 17.09 -3.77 -33.71
N ASP A 701 18.02 -4.58 -33.17
CA ASP A 701 18.48 -5.80 -33.83
C ASP A 701 17.39 -6.88 -33.91
N LEU A 702 16.60 -7.05 -32.85
CA LEU A 702 15.44 -7.94 -32.84
C LEU A 702 14.39 -7.49 -33.87
N LEU A 703 14.05 -6.21 -33.88
CA LEU A 703 13.03 -5.65 -34.77
C LEU A 703 13.46 -5.62 -36.24
N LYS A 704 14.77 -5.45 -36.51
CA LYS A 704 15.35 -5.69 -37.85
C LYS A 704 15.11 -7.12 -38.30
N ARG A 705 15.32 -8.10 -37.41
CA ARG A 705 15.06 -9.50 -37.76
C ARG A 705 13.59 -9.77 -38.03
N VAL A 706 12.67 -9.12 -37.31
CA VAL A 706 11.23 -9.18 -37.58
C VAL A 706 10.93 -8.69 -38.99
N ILE A 707 11.43 -7.52 -39.40
CA ILE A 707 11.15 -6.96 -40.74
C ILE A 707 11.83 -7.75 -41.88
N GLU A 708 12.93 -8.46 -41.60
CA GLU A 708 13.55 -9.37 -42.57
C GLU A 708 12.68 -10.62 -42.83
N LEU A 709 12.06 -11.16 -41.77
CA LEU A 709 11.17 -12.32 -41.87
C LEU A 709 9.79 -11.93 -42.41
N GLU A 710 9.27 -10.79 -41.95
CA GLU A 710 7.94 -10.27 -42.28
C GLU A 710 8.01 -8.76 -42.57
N PRO A 711 8.36 -8.36 -43.81
CA PRO A 711 8.50 -6.95 -44.18
C PRO A 711 7.23 -6.10 -44.00
N LYS A 712 6.06 -6.74 -43.96
CA LYS A 712 4.74 -6.12 -43.74
C LYS A 712 4.19 -6.37 -42.32
N HIS A 713 5.04 -6.75 -41.36
CA HIS A 713 4.62 -6.97 -39.98
C HIS A 713 3.94 -5.72 -39.41
N LYS A 714 2.79 -5.91 -38.74
CA LYS A 714 1.85 -4.84 -38.39
C LYS A 714 2.46 -3.66 -37.62
N TRP A 715 3.46 -3.90 -36.77
CA TRP A 715 4.04 -2.87 -35.89
C TRP A 715 5.57 -2.79 -35.89
N ALA A 716 6.26 -3.58 -36.72
CA ALA A 716 7.71 -3.77 -36.56
C ALA A 716 8.50 -2.53 -36.96
N TRP A 717 8.12 -1.88 -38.08
CA TRP A 717 8.77 -0.66 -38.55
C TRP A 717 8.57 0.51 -37.58
N ASN A 718 7.36 0.67 -37.01
CA ASN A 718 7.12 1.68 -35.97
C ASN A 718 8.03 1.46 -34.76
N ASN A 719 8.09 0.24 -34.24
CA ASN A 719 8.90 -0.06 -33.06
C ASN A 719 10.40 0.06 -33.35
N LEU A 720 10.84 -0.29 -34.56
CA LEU A 720 12.23 -0.08 -34.98
C LEU A 720 12.56 1.42 -35.02
N GLY A 721 11.65 2.24 -35.56
CA GLY A 721 11.77 3.69 -35.54
C GLY A 721 11.85 4.25 -34.12
N ARG A 722 11.03 3.74 -33.18
CA ARG A 722 11.12 4.10 -31.76
C ARG A 722 12.46 3.73 -31.14
N ALA A 723 13.01 2.56 -31.48
CA ALA A 723 14.33 2.14 -31.01
C ALA A 723 15.44 3.09 -31.51
N TYR A 724 15.38 3.51 -32.77
CA TYR A 724 16.31 4.48 -33.33
C TYR A 724 16.14 5.88 -32.77
N LEU A 725 14.90 6.32 -32.57
CA LEU A 725 14.59 7.62 -31.97
C LEU A 725 15.18 7.73 -30.56
N ALA A 726 15.03 6.67 -29.76
CA ALA A 726 15.63 6.58 -28.43
C ALA A 726 17.17 6.57 -28.46
N GLN A 727 17.77 6.01 -29.51
CA GLN A 727 19.22 6.07 -29.78
C GLN A 727 19.68 7.41 -30.40
N ARG A 728 18.79 8.41 -30.55
CA ARG A 728 19.05 9.69 -31.26
C ARG A 728 19.45 9.55 -32.73
N ARG A 729 19.15 8.41 -33.34
CA ARG A 729 19.39 8.13 -34.77
C ARG A 729 18.19 8.62 -35.58
N LEU A 730 18.02 9.94 -35.63
CA LEU A 730 16.79 10.60 -36.13
C LEU A 730 16.47 10.25 -37.59
N ASP A 731 17.47 10.21 -38.48
CA ASP A 731 17.24 9.89 -39.89
C ASP A 731 16.74 8.47 -40.11
N GLU A 732 17.32 7.50 -39.40
CA GLU A 732 16.89 6.10 -39.46
C GLU A 732 15.52 5.90 -38.82
N ALA A 733 15.22 6.64 -37.74
CA ALA A 733 13.89 6.66 -37.15
C ALA A 733 12.83 7.17 -38.14
N ILE A 734 13.08 8.30 -38.80
CA ILE A 734 12.20 8.88 -39.82
C ILE A 734 11.98 7.90 -40.98
N GLN A 735 13.04 7.26 -41.48
CA GLN A 735 12.91 6.25 -42.54
C GLN A 735 12.05 5.06 -42.10
N ALA A 736 12.25 4.55 -40.89
CA ALA A 736 11.46 3.45 -40.35
C ALA A 736 9.98 3.84 -40.16
N PHE A 737 9.68 5.04 -39.66
CA PHE A 737 8.28 5.52 -39.55
C PHE A 737 7.62 5.71 -40.93
N ARG A 738 8.34 6.26 -41.92
CA ARG A 738 7.83 6.34 -43.31
C ARG A 738 7.55 4.95 -43.88
N LYS A 739 8.41 3.96 -43.63
CA LYS A 739 8.16 2.57 -44.01
C LYS A 739 6.96 1.95 -43.31
N GLN A 740 6.75 2.25 -42.02
CA GLN A 740 5.53 1.83 -41.33
C GLN A 740 4.27 2.41 -42.00
N ILE A 741 4.31 3.68 -42.40
CA ILE A 741 3.19 4.35 -43.10
C ILE A 741 2.96 3.73 -44.49
N GLU A 742 4.01 3.33 -45.21
CA GLU A 742 3.87 2.56 -46.46
C GLU A 742 3.18 1.20 -46.23
N VAL A 743 3.46 0.53 -45.10
CA VAL A 743 2.85 -0.76 -44.73
C VAL A 743 1.40 -0.58 -44.26
N ASN A 744 1.13 0.45 -43.45
CA ASN A 744 -0.19 0.82 -42.96
C ASN A 744 -0.39 2.35 -43.03
N PRO A 745 -1.06 2.85 -44.07
CA PRO A 745 -1.35 4.29 -44.22
C PRO A 745 -2.26 4.89 -43.14
N TYR A 746 -2.85 4.07 -42.27
CA TYR A 746 -3.76 4.48 -41.20
C TYR A 746 -3.16 4.25 -39.79
N ASP A 747 -1.84 4.11 -39.66
CA ASP A 747 -1.17 3.94 -38.36
C ASP A 747 -0.96 5.30 -37.65
N GLU A 748 -1.80 5.61 -36.67
CA GLU A 748 -1.75 6.87 -35.94
C GLU A 748 -0.43 7.04 -35.14
N TYR A 749 0.13 5.95 -34.64
CA TYR A 749 1.36 5.97 -33.86
C TYR A 749 2.57 6.29 -34.74
N ALA A 750 2.59 5.78 -35.97
CA ALA A 750 3.64 6.06 -36.93
C ALA A 750 3.67 7.55 -37.31
N TYR A 751 2.51 8.16 -37.56
CA TYR A 751 2.41 9.59 -37.83
C TYR A 751 2.82 10.45 -36.63
N ASN A 752 2.37 10.09 -35.42
CA ASN A 752 2.82 10.76 -34.19
C ASN A 752 4.36 10.74 -34.05
N ASN A 753 4.95 9.56 -34.17
CA ASN A 753 6.38 9.38 -33.94
C ASN A 753 7.21 10.02 -35.06
N LEU A 754 6.71 10.00 -36.30
CA LEU A 754 7.30 10.73 -37.43
C LEU A 754 7.27 12.24 -37.15
N GLY A 755 6.13 12.79 -36.73
CA GLY A 755 5.98 14.20 -36.39
C GLY A 755 6.95 14.62 -35.29
N GLN A 756 7.08 13.83 -34.22
CA GLN A 756 8.04 14.10 -33.14
C GLN A 756 9.49 14.03 -33.62
N ALA A 757 9.86 13.05 -34.44
CA ALA A 757 11.22 12.93 -34.98
C ALA A 757 11.58 14.10 -35.91
N LEU A 758 10.64 14.53 -36.75
CA LEU A 758 10.79 15.69 -37.64
C LEU A 758 10.88 17.01 -36.87
N TRP A 759 10.07 17.15 -35.82
CA TRP A 759 10.12 18.29 -34.92
C TRP A 759 11.48 18.38 -34.22
N GLN A 760 12.04 17.27 -33.74
CA GLN A 760 13.40 17.24 -33.18
C GLN A 760 14.49 17.60 -34.21
N GLN A 761 14.24 17.39 -35.51
CA GLN A 761 15.11 17.85 -36.60
C GLN A 761 14.82 19.30 -37.06
N GLN A 762 13.94 20.03 -36.37
CA GLN A 762 13.48 21.37 -36.75
C GLN A 762 12.78 21.44 -38.12
N LYS A 763 12.30 20.31 -38.64
CA LYS A 763 11.51 20.21 -39.87
C LYS A 763 10.03 20.43 -39.57
N HIS A 764 9.71 21.64 -39.11
CA HIS A 764 8.41 21.96 -38.52
C HIS A 764 7.22 21.77 -39.46
N GLU A 765 7.34 22.13 -40.74
CA GLU A 765 6.22 21.97 -41.70
C GLU A 765 5.89 20.50 -41.96
N GLU A 766 6.90 19.65 -42.17
CA GLU A 766 6.69 18.20 -42.33
C GLU A 766 6.12 17.57 -41.03
N ALA A 767 6.52 18.08 -39.86
CA ALA A 767 5.97 17.63 -38.58
C ALA A 767 4.49 18.01 -38.41
N ILE A 768 4.10 19.23 -38.81
CA ILE A 768 2.70 19.69 -38.83
C ILE A 768 1.86 18.78 -39.73
N GLU A 769 2.36 18.46 -40.93
CA GLU A 769 1.67 17.54 -41.85
C GLU A 769 1.47 16.15 -41.24
N ALA A 770 2.49 15.61 -40.58
CA ALA A 770 2.40 14.32 -39.91
C ALA A 770 1.36 14.32 -38.77
N PHE A 771 1.35 15.34 -37.90
CA PHE A 771 0.34 15.44 -36.84
C PHE A 771 -1.07 15.69 -37.38
N ARG A 772 -1.23 16.47 -38.45
CA ARG A 772 -2.53 16.63 -39.14
C ARG A 772 -3.04 15.32 -39.70
N LYS A 773 -2.16 14.49 -40.28
CA LYS A 773 -2.52 13.15 -40.74
C LYS A 773 -2.92 12.22 -39.60
N GLN A 774 -2.25 12.29 -38.46
CA GLN A 774 -2.69 11.59 -37.25
C GLN A 774 -4.11 12.01 -36.82
N ILE A 775 -4.40 13.32 -36.81
CA ILE A 775 -5.74 13.86 -36.49
C ILE A 775 -6.78 13.41 -37.51
N GLU A 776 -6.45 13.38 -38.80
CA GLU A 776 -7.34 12.87 -39.87
C GLU A 776 -7.72 11.40 -39.64
N ILE A 777 -6.76 10.57 -39.23
CA ILE A 777 -6.96 9.15 -38.92
C ILE A 777 -7.74 8.97 -37.62
N LYS A 778 -7.42 9.76 -36.59
CA LYS A 778 -8.01 9.67 -35.25
C LYS A 778 -8.36 11.07 -34.72
N PRO A 779 -9.55 11.60 -35.05
CA PRO A 779 -9.95 12.96 -34.70
C PRO A 779 -10.10 13.24 -33.20
N LEU A 780 -10.16 12.20 -32.37
CA LEU A 780 -10.28 12.31 -30.90
C LEU A 780 -8.98 11.89 -30.19
N ASP A 781 -7.82 12.04 -30.86
CA ASP A 781 -6.51 11.81 -30.24
C ASP A 781 -5.98 13.07 -29.56
N ARG A 782 -6.04 13.09 -28.22
CA ARG A 782 -5.56 14.23 -27.42
C ARG A 782 -4.09 14.57 -27.69
N TRP A 783 -3.25 13.56 -27.93
CA TRP A 783 -1.80 13.77 -28.09
C TRP A 783 -1.49 14.42 -29.43
N ALA A 784 -2.27 14.10 -30.47
CA ALA A 784 -2.12 14.71 -31.78
C ALA A 784 -2.44 16.21 -31.73
N HIS A 785 -3.58 16.56 -31.12
CA HIS A 785 -3.98 17.96 -30.91
C HIS A 785 -3.00 18.71 -30.00
N ALA A 786 -2.57 18.11 -28.88
CA ALA A 786 -1.61 18.72 -27.96
C ALA A 786 -0.23 18.96 -28.60
N ASN A 787 0.30 17.99 -29.36
CA ASN A 787 1.57 18.12 -30.07
C ASN A 787 1.50 19.20 -31.15
N LEU A 788 0.41 19.22 -31.94
CA LEU A 788 0.21 20.23 -32.97
C LEU A 788 0.04 21.64 -32.38
N GLY A 789 -0.75 21.78 -31.31
CA GLY A 789 -0.92 23.04 -30.60
C GLY A 789 0.38 23.56 -29.99
N THR A 790 1.19 22.67 -29.42
CA THR A 790 2.52 23.03 -28.89
C THR A 790 3.46 23.49 -30.00
N LEU A 791 3.48 22.78 -31.14
CA LEU A 791 4.29 23.17 -32.29
C LEU A 791 3.85 24.51 -32.89
N TYR A 792 2.54 24.80 -32.93
CA TYR A 792 2.05 26.12 -33.32
C TYR A 792 2.47 27.22 -32.35
N ARG A 793 2.45 26.94 -31.04
CA ARG A 793 2.90 27.88 -30.01
C ARG A 793 4.38 28.22 -30.18
N GLU A 794 5.24 27.21 -30.41
CA GLU A 794 6.66 27.41 -30.68
C GLU A 794 6.92 28.19 -31.98
N ARG A 795 6.02 28.09 -32.95
CA ARG A 795 6.05 28.87 -34.21
C ARG A 795 5.36 30.22 -34.10
N HIS A 796 4.95 30.62 -32.90
CA HIS A 796 4.24 31.87 -32.63
C HIS A 796 2.87 32.01 -33.31
N ASN A 797 2.28 30.91 -33.77
CA ASN A 797 0.92 30.83 -34.32
C ASN A 797 -0.09 30.60 -33.18
N TYR A 798 -0.23 31.60 -32.31
CA TYR A 798 -0.92 31.44 -31.02
C TYR A 798 -2.43 31.17 -31.14
N VAL A 799 -3.09 31.67 -32.18
CA VAL A 799 -4.53 31.47 -32.37
C VAL A 799 -4.82 30.01 -32.70
N GLU A 800 -4.07 29.44 -33.63
CA GLU A 800 -4.12 28.03 -34.01
C GLU A 800 -3.68 27.14 -32.84
N ALA A 801 -2.64 27.54 -32.10
CA ALA A 801 -2.21 26.83 -30.90
C ALA A 801 -3.33 26.69 -29.87
N ILE A 802 -4.01 27.79 -29.54
CA ILE A 802 -5.15 27.79 -28.61
C ILE A 802 -6.24 26.86 -29.12
N ARG A 803 -6.62 26.94 -30.39
CA ARG A 803 -7.67 26.08 -30.97
C ARG A 803 -7.36 24.59 -30.82
N GLU A 804 -6.15 24.17 -31.14
CA GLU A 804 -5.76 22.76 -31.02
C GLU A 804 -5.65 22.32 -29.56
N LEU A 805 -5.10 23.16 -28.67
CA LEU A 805 -5.02 22.86 -27.24
C LEU A 805 -6.41 22.80 -26.58
N GLU A 806 -7.35 23.67 -26.96
CA GLU A 806 -8.75 23.61 -26.51
C GLU A 806 -9.43 22.32 -26.96
N GLN A 807 -9.12 21.82 -28.16
CA GLN A 807 -9.57 20.52 -28.62
C GLN A 807 -9.01 19.41 -27.71
N ALA A 808 -7.70 19.40 -27.46
CA ALA A 808 -7.07 18.43 -26.57
C ALA A 808 -7.71 18.43 -25.15
N ILE A 809 -8.04 19.61 -24.61
CA ILE A 809 -8.76 19.77 -23.34
C ILE A 809 -10.19 19.21 -23.42
N SER A 810 -10.90 19.44 -24.53
CA SER A 810 -12.26 18.90 -24.70
C SER A 810 -12.30 17.36 -24.69
N ILE A 811 -11.20 16.71 -25.10
CA ILE A 811 -11.02 15.25 -25.03
C ILE A 811 -10.55 14.83 -23.62
N THR A 812 -9.66 15.59 -22.98
CA THR A 812 -9.11 15.27 -21.65
C THR A 812 -9.05 16.54 -20.79
N PRO A 813 -10.08 16.81 -19.97
CA PRO A 813 -10.22 18.08 -19.26
C PRO A 813 -9.25 18.27 -18.09
N ASP A 814 -8.54 17.21 -17.66
CA ASP A 814 -7.75 17.20 -16.42
C ASP A 814 -6.22 17.28 -16.66
N ASP A 815 -5.76 17.76 -17.81
CA ASP A 815 -4.31 17.92 -18.11
C ASP A 815 -3.85 19.37 -17.84
N PRO A 816 -3.15 19.65 -16.73
CA PRO A 816 -2.77 21.01 -16.34
C PRO A 816 -1.77 21.65 -17.32
N LEU A 817 -0.98 20.86 -18.06
CA LEU A 817 0.03 21.40 -18.98
C LEU A 817 -0.60 22.01 -20.23
N LEU A 818 -1.78 21.54 -20.64
CA LEU A 818 -2.53 22.14 -21.75
C LEU A 818 -3.00 23.55 -21.38
N HIS A 819 -3.51 23.73 -20.15
CA HIS A 819 -3.88 25.05 -19.63
C HIS A 819 -2.68 26.00 -19.53
N VAL A 820 -1.50 25.52 -19.11
CA VAL A 820 -0.26 26.32 -19.18
C VAL A 820 0.06 26.75 -20.62
N GLY A 821 -0.08 25.84 -21.59
CA GLY A 821 0.14 26.13 -23.01
C GLY A 821 -0.80 27.19 -23.58
N ILE A 822 -2.10 27.12 -23.24
CA ILE A 822 -3.10 28.13 -23.62
C ILE A 822 -2.82 29.46 -22.92
N GLY A 823 -2.49 29.42 -21.62
CA GLY A 823 -2.14 30.61 -20.85
C GLY A 823 -0.95 31.35 -21.46
N ASP A 824 0.11 30.64 -21.85
CA ASP A 824 1.24 31.21 -22.58
C ASP A 824 0.82 31.82 -23.93
N ALA A 825 0.01 31.11 -24.72
CA ALA A 825 -0.49 31.64 -25.99
C ALA A 825 -1.33 32.92 -25.79
N TYR A 826 -2.16 32.99 -24.73
CA TYR A 826 -2.89 34.21 -24.39
C TYR A 826 -2.00 35.35 -23.91
N LEU A 827 -0.94 35.07 -23.13
CA LEU A 827 0.05 36.09 -22.74
C LEU A 827 0.70 36.70 -23.98
N ASN A 828 1.10 35.87 -24.95
CA ASN A 828 1.73 36.34 -26.19
C ASN A 828 0.77 37.12 -27.09
N LEU A 829 -0.54 36.91 -26.96
CA LEU A 829 -1.58 37.71 -27.63
C LEU A 829 -1.96 38.98 -26.86
N GLY A 830 -1.28 39.29 -25.75
CA GLY A 830 -1.58 40.45 -24.88
C GLY A 830 -2.86 40.30 -24.07
N LYS A 831 -3.44 39.10 -23.95
CA LYS A 831 -4.67 38.82 -23.20
C LYS A 831 -4.36 38.33 -21.79
N GLY A 832 -3.75 39.20 -20.98
CA GLY A 832 -3.22 38.88 -19.64
C GLY A 832 -4.24 38.24 -18.70
N ASP A 833 -5.46 38.78 -18.62
CA ASP A 833 -6.50 38.26 -17.72
C ASP A 833 -6.92 36.82 -18.07
N LYS A 834 -7.01 36.52 -19.38
CA LYS A 834 -7.31 35.16 -19.85
C LYS A 834 -6.17 34.20 -19.55
N ALA A 835 -4.93 34.65 -19.74
CA ALA A 835 -3.78 33.83 -19.41
C ALA A 835 -3.72 33.46 -17.92
N LEU A 836 -4.01 34.42 -17.03
CA LEU A 836 -4.06 34.16 -15.60
C LEU A 836 -5.17 33.17 -15.22
N GLN A 837 -6.35 33.25 -15.85
CA GLN A 837 -7.43 32.28 -15.63
C GLN A 837 -6.99 30.86 -15.99
N GLU A 838 -6.30 30.69 -17.12
CA GLU A 838 -5.79 29.39 -17.54
C GLU A 838 -4.68 28.88 -16.60
N PHE A 839 -3.77 29.75 -16.16
CA PHE A 839 -2.75 29.37 -15.17
C PHE A 839 -3.36 29.00 -13.82
N ASP A 840 -4.39 29.71 -13.37
CA ASP A 840 -5.12 29.39 -12.14
C ASP A 840 -5.81 28.04 -12.27
N LYS A 841 -6.37 27.73 -13.45
CA LYS A 841 -6.94 26.42 -13.72
C LYS A 841 -5.89 25.32 -13.71
N ALA A 842 -4.72 25.55 -14.31
CA ALA A 842 -3.60 24.59 -14.28
C ALA A 842 -3.17 24.27 -12.84
N VAL A 843 -3.06 25.28 -11.98
CA VAL A 843 -2.68 25.12 -10.57
C VAL A 843 -3.79 24.44 -9.75
N GLU A 844 -5.06 24.74 -10.03
CA GLU A 844 -6.22 24.07 -9.40
C GLU A 844 -6.22 22.57 -9.72
N LEU A 845 -5.97 22.22 -10.98
CA LEU A 845 -5.93 20.83 -11.43
C LEU A 845 -4.75 20.06 -10.83
N ALA A 846 -3.56 20.68 -10.77
CA ALA A 846 -2.37 20.05 -10.19
C ALA A 846 -1.42 21.08 -9.54
N PRO A 847 -1.52 21.29 -8.22
CA PRO A 847 -0.59 22.14 -7.49
C PRO A 847 0.74 21.41 -7.28
N SER A 848 1.59 21.41 -8.31
CA SER A 848 2.85 20.67 -8.34
C SER A 848 4.04 21.55 -8.76
N PRO A 849 5.28 21.18 -8.40
CA PRO A 849 6.48 21.95 -8.75
C PRO A 849 6.62 22.24 -10.24
N THR A 850 6.27 21.27 -11.10
CA THR A 850 6.35 21.44 -12.56
C THR A 850 5.35 22.47 -13.06
N VAL A 851 4.10 22.45 -12.57
CA VAL A 851 3.08 23.42 -12.99
C VAL A 851 3.43 24.81 -12.48
N TRP A 852 3.78 24.96 -11.20
CA TRP A 852 4.20 26.23 -10.62
C TRP A 852 5.40 26.82 -11.37
N ASN A 853 6.42 26.02 -11.63
CA ASN A 853 7.58 26.47 -12.37
C ASN A 853 7.23 26.92 -13.79
N ASN A 854 6.45 26.12 -14.53
CA ASN A 854 6.11 26.48 -15.90
C ASN A 854 5.30 27.78 -15.96
N VAL A 855 4.35 27.99 -15.04
CA VAL A 855 3.62 29.26 -14.92
C VAL A 855 4.56 30.42 -14.58
N ALA A 856 5.41 30.25 -13.55
CA ALA A 856 6.38 31.26 -13.14
C ALA A 856 7.32 31.65 -14.28
N TYR A 857 7.79 30.67 -15.04
CA TYR A 857 8.65 30.87 -16.18
C TYR A 857 7.97 31.73 -17.25
N GLN A 858 6.74 31.41 -17.67
CA GLN A 858 6.03 32.21 -18.68
C GLN A 858 5.76 33.65 -18.21
N LEU A 859 5.34 33.83 -16.96
CA LEU A 859 5.13 35.16 -16.37
C LEU A 859 6.42 35.98 -16.33
N SER A 860 7.53 35.35 -15.95
CA SER A 860 8.84 36.00 -15.87
C SER A 860 9.41 36.37 -17.25
N LEU A 861 9.26 35.51 -18.27
CA LEU A 861 9.68 35.81 -19.65
C LEU A 861 8.95 37.03 -20.21
N LYS A 862 7.70 37.25 -19.83
CA LYS A 862 6.89 38.40 -20.24
C LYS A 862 6.98 39.60 -19.29
N ASN A 863 7.76 39.47 -18.21
CA ASN A 863 7.91 40.51 -17.20
C ASN A 863 6.56 41.01 -16.64
N VAL A 864 5.62 40.09 -16.38
CA VAL A 864 4.29 40.39 -15.83
C VAL A 864 4.02 39.57 -14.57
N HIS A 865 3.23 40.12 -13.65
CA HIS A 865 2.83 39.44 -12.40
C HIS A 865 4.01 38.81 -11.63
N LEU A 866 5.14 39.52 -11.56
CA LEU A 866 6.40 39.00 -11.01
C LEU A 866 6.33 38.50 -9.57
N GLU A 867 5.44 39.07 -8.74
CA GLU A 867 5.24 38.56 -7.37
C GLU A 867 4.63 37.16 -7.36
N ARG A 868 3.69 36.91 -8.26
CA ARG A 868 3.08 35.58 -8.43
C ARG A 868 4.08 34.60 -9.03
N ALA A 869 4.87 35.06 -10.01
CA ALA A 869 5.95 34.27 -10.58
C ALA A 869 6.99 33.87 -9.52
N GLN A 870 7.37 34.81 -8.63
CA GLN A 870 8.29 34.53 -7.53
C GLN A 870 7.72 33.49 -6.57
N GLN A 871 6.47 33.67 -6.12
CA GLN A 871 5.83 32.73 -5.20
C GLN A 871 5.80 31.30 -5.75
N TYR A 872 5.44 31.14 -7.03
CA TYR A 872 5.40 29.82 -7.67
C TYR A 872 6.79 29.22 -7.90
N ALA A 873 7.78 30.03 -8.31
CA ALA A 873 9.15 29.57 -8.48
C ALA A 873 9.78 29.13 -7.14
N GLU A 874 9.57 29.90 -6.06
CA GLU A 874 10.01 29.53 -4.71
C GLU A 874 9.36 28.22 -4.23
N SER A 875 8.05 28.06 -4.46
CA SER A 875 7.33 26.83 -4.12
C SER A 875 7.88 25.60 -4.86
N ALA A 876 8.17 25.74 -6.17
CA ALA A 876 8.74 24.67 -6.97
C ALA A 876 10.14 24.26 -6.50
N VAL A 877 10.99 25.24 -6.18
CA VAL A 877 12.34 25.01 -5.63
C VAL A 877 12.25 24.32 -4.27
N ALA A 878 11.44 24.85 -3.35
CA ALA A 878 11.34 24.35 -1.98
C ALA A 878 10.85 22.88 -1.91
N GLU A 879 9.79 22.57 -2.65
CA GLU A 879 9.22 21.21 -2.68
C GLU A 879 10.19 20.20 -3.31
N THR A 880 10.82 20.55 -4.43
CA THR A 880 11.78 19.66 -5.10
C THR A 880 13.05 19.47 -4.27
N ALA A 881 13.52 20.52 -3.61
CA ALA A 881 14.63 20.45 -2.66
C ALA A 881 14.31 19.52 -1.49
N ALA A 882 13.08 19.59 -0.95
CA ALA A 882 12.63 18.72 0.12
C ALA A 882 12.62 17.24 -0.28
N GLN A 883 12.24 16.92 -1.52
CA GLN A 883 12.25 15.56 -2.08
C GLN A 883 13.69 15.01 -2.18
N LEU A 884 14.65 15.86 -2.54
CA LEU A 884 16.06 15.49 -2.68
C LEU A 884 16.86 15.45 -1.37
N ARG A 885 16.33 16.03 -0.28
CA ARG A 885 17.03 16.14 1.02
C ARG A 885 17.55 14.80 1.56
N ASN A 886 16.81 13.72 1.34
CA ASN A 886 17.12 12.40 1.89
C ASN A 886 17.68 11.41 0.83
N ALA A 887 18.09 11.90 -0.34
CA ALA A 887 18.66 11.05 -1.38
C ALA A 887 19.90 10.30 -0.85
N ALA A 888 20.04 9.03 -1.28
CA ALA A 888 21.15 8.14 -0.95
C ALA A 888 21.43 7.20 -2.13
N LEU A 889 22.69 6.95 -2.48
CA LEU A 889 23.06 6.20 -3.68
C LEU A 889 22.68 4.72 -3.60
N GLU A 890 22.57 4.15 -2.40
CA GLU A 890 22.16 2.75 -2.18
C GLU A 890 20.70 2.49 -2.56
N ARG A 891 19.84 3.52 -2.46
CA ARG A 891 18.38 3.43 -2.72
C ARG A 891 17.94 4.30 -3.89
N LEU A 892 18.88 4.65 -4.75
CA LEU A 892 18.65 5.57 -5.86
C LEU A 892 17.56 5.04 -6.80
N GLY A 893 16.47 5.79 -6.92
CA GLY A 893 15.38 5.54 -7.85
C GLY A 893 15.46 6.43 -9.10
N PRO A 894 14.79 6.07 -10.20
CA PRO A 894 14.72 6.93 -11.39
C PRO A 894 14.11 8.32 -11.12
N GLN A 895 13.24 8.44 -10.11
CA GLN A 895 12.62 9.72 -9.74
C GLN A 895 13.64 10.72 -9.19
N ASP A 896 14.62 10.27 -8.40
CA ASP A 896 15.68 11.11 -7.84
C ASP A 896 16.50 11.81 -8.95
N LEU A 897 16.77 11.10 -10.05
CA LEU A 897 17.45 11.64 -11.23
C LEU A 897 16.61 12.74 -11.92
N GLY A 898 15.30 12.51 -12.00
CA GLY A 898 14.35 13.49 -12.52
C GLY A 898 14.30 14.75 -11.68
N HIS A 899 14.25 14.63 -10.35
CA HIS A 899 14.20 15.76 -9.43
C HIS A 899 15.44 16.66 -9.51
N VAL A 900 16.65 16.11 -9.69
CA VAL A 900 17.87 16.91 -9.89
C VAL A 900 17.77 17.76 -11.17
N THR A 901 17.27 17.15 -12.25
CA THR A 901 17.05 17.84 -13.53
C THR A 901 16.02 18.96 -13.38
N SER A 902 14.91 18.69 -12.69
CA SER A 902 13.86 19.67 -12.40
C SER A 902 14.39 20.82 -11.54
N LEU A 903 15.12 20.53 -10.46
CA LEU A 903 15.66 21.54 -9.56
C LEU A 903 16.60 22.53 -10.28
N ALA A 904 17.41 22.05 -11.23
CA ALA A 904 18.23 22.92 -12.06
C ALA A 904 17.38 23.93 -12.83
N ALA A 905 16.32 23.48 -13.50
CA ALA A 905 15.40 24.37 -14.23
C ALA A 905 14.66 25.34 -13.30
N TYR A 906 14.35 24.91 -12.07
CA TYR A 906 13.60 25.72 -11.11
C TYR A 906 14.48 26.82 -10.50
N TRP A 907 15.76 26.55 -10.27
CA TRP A 907 16.74 27.58 -9.93
C TRP A 907 16.91 28.62 -11.04
N ASP A 908 17.00 28.20 -12.31
CA ASP A 908 17.06 29.14 -13.43
C ASP A 908 15.82 30.06 -13.45
N THR A 909 14.62 29.48 -13.35
CA THR A 909 13.36 30.24 -13.33
C THR A 909 13.30 31.24 -12.17
N LEU A 910 13.64 30.82 -10.95
CA LEU A 910 13.65 31.71 -9.79
C LEU A 910 14.69 32.84 -9.94
N GLY A 911 15.88 32.51 -10.44
CA GLY A 911 16.90 33.53 -10.73
C GLY A 911 16.45 34.50 -11.81
N TRP A 912 15.75 34.02 -12.85
CA TRP A 912 15.21 34.86 -13.91
C TRP A 912 14.11 35.79 -13.40
N VAL A 913 13.24 35.33 -12.50
CA VAL A 913 12.28 36.19 -11.79
C VAL A 913 13.01 37.31 -11.04
N HIS A 914 14.08 36.99 -10.29
CA HIS A 914 14.88 38.00 -9.60
C HIS A 914 15.54 39.00 -10.57
N PHE A 915 16.01 38.54 -11.73
CA PHE A 915 16.58 39.40 -12.76
C PHE A 915 15.55 40.42 -13.28
N GLN A 916 14.32 39.97 -13.56
CA GLN A 916 13.22 40.84 -14.00
C GLN A 916 12.82 41.84 -12.92
N LYS A 917 12.87 41.44 -11.63
CA LYS A 917 12.67 42.34 -10.48
C LYS A 917 13.86 43.29 -10.22
N GLY A 918 14.96 43.18 -10.97
CA GLY A 918 16.17 44.00 -10.80
C GLY A 918 17.09 43.57 -9.66
N ASN A 919 16.84 42.44 -8.98
CA ASN A 919 17.71 41.91 -7.94
C ASN A 919 18.83 41.06 -8.56
N LEU A 920 19.83 41.72 -9.14
CA LEU A 920 20.91 41.07 -9.89
C LEU A 920 21.75 40.11 -9.04
N LYS A 921 21.93 40.41 -7.74
CA LYS A 921 22.68 39.54 -6.83
C LYS A 921 21.98 38.21 -6.59
N ALA A 922 20.67 38.23 -6.32
CA ALA A 922 19.89 37.01 -6.18
C ALA A 922 19.76 36.26 -7.51
N ALA A 923 19.63 36.99 -8.63
CA ALA A 923 19.59 36.40 -9.96
C ALA A 923 20.88 35.61 -10.29
N GLU A 924 22.05 36.23 -10.09
CA GLU A 924 23.37 35.59 -10.30
C GLU A 924 23.48 34.32 -9.44
N LYS A 925 23.09 34.40 -8.16
CA LYS A 925 23.15 33.29 -7.20
C LYS A 925 22.47 32.02 -7.70
N TYR A 926 21.21 32.11 -8.14
CA TYR A 926 20.44 30.94 -8.57
C TYR A 926 20.78 30.47 -9.99
N ILE A 927 20.92 31.40 -10.94
CA ILE A 927 21.20 31.03 -12.34
C ILE A 927 22.60 30.43 -12.47
N HIS A 928 23.59 30.91 -11.72
CA HIS A 928 24.92 30.32 -11.72
C HIS A 928 24.91 28.89 -11.14
N ALA A 929 24.16 28.65 -10.05
CA ALA A 929 23.97 27.29 -9.53
C ALA A 929 23.31 26.35 -10.55
N SER A 930 22.31 26.84 -11.28
CA SER A 930 21.67 26.10 -12.37
C SER A 930 22.65 25.79 -13.51
N TRP A 931 23.44 26.78 -13.94
CA TRP A 931 24.40 26.67 -15.04
C TRP A 931 25.45 25.57 -14.79
N LEU A 932 25.97 25.48 -13.56
CA LEU A 932 26.92 24.43 -13.18
C LEU A 932 26.26 23.04 -13.06
N LEU A 933 24.93 22.98 -12.92
CA LEU A 933 24.20 21.72 -12.77
C LEU A 933 23.82 21.11 -14.12
N ASN A 934 23.20 21.85 -15.04
CA ASN A 934 22.66 21.31 -16.30
C ASN A 934 23.40 21.76 -17.56
N GLN A 935 24.11 22.89 -17.55
CA GLN A 935 24.75 23.49 -18.73
C GLN A 935 23.82 23.62 -19.95
N HIS A 936 22.56 24.01 -19.75
CA HIS A 936 21.69 24.33 -20.88
C HIS A 936 21.95 25.74 -21.42
N GLY A 937 21.92 25.89 -22.75
CA GLY A 937 22.23 27.14 -23.44
C GLY A 937 21.36 28.32 -22.99
N GLU A 938 20.09 28.09 -22.70
CA GLU A 938 19.19 29.11 -22.14
C GLU A 938 19.66 29.66 -20.79
N VAL A 939 20.15 28.80 -19.90
CA VAL A 939 20.64 29.19 -18.57
C VAL A 939 21.95 29.98 -18.69
N GLY A 940 22.83 29.56 -19.60
CA GLY A 940 24.06 30.28 -19.90
C GLY A 940 23.78 31.66 -20.51
N ASP A 941 22.78 31.77 -21.39
CA ASP A 941 22.34 33.05 -21.95
C ASP A 941 21.78 33.97 -20.85
N HIS A 942 20.94 33.45 -19.94
CA HIS A 942 20.44 34.20 -18.78
C HIS A 942 21.58 34.71 -17.89
N LEU A 943 22.58 33.86 -17.61
CA LEU A 943 23.74 34.23 -16.79
C LEU A 943 24.57 35.34 -17.46
N ALA A 944 24.80 35.23 -18.77
CA ALA A 944 25.52 36.22 -19.53
C ALA A 944 24.80 37.59 -19.55
N GLN A 945 23.46 37.60 -19.67
CA GLN A 945 22.66 38.82 -19.54
C GLN A 945 22.77 39.46 -18.15
N ILE A 946 22.87 38.66 -17.09
CA ILE A 946 23.14 39.17 -15.73
C ILE A 946 24.52 39.85 -15.68
N TYR A 947 25.55 39.21 -16.24
CA TYR A 947 26.90 39.79 -16.29
C TYR A 947 26.96 41.08 -17.11
N GLU A 948 26.21 41.19 -18.21
CA GLU A 948 26.06 42.45 -18.93
C GLU A 948 25.47 43.56 -18.05
N LYS A 949 24.38 43.29 -17.33
CA LYS A 949 23.76 44.27 -16.41
C LYS A 949 24.65 44.65 -15.22
N LEU A 950 25.52 43.73 -14.79
CA LEU A 950 26.53 43.99 -13.76
C LEU A 950 27.78 44.72 -14.29
N GLY A 951 27.87 44.98 -15.60
CA GLY A 951 29.03 45.62 -16.23
C GLY A 951 30.25 44.70 -16.42
N ARG A 952 30.09 43.39 -16.20
CA ARG A 952 31.17 42.38 -16.31
C ARG A 952 31.28 41.86 -17.75
N LYS A 953 31.69 42.74 -18.66
CA LYS A 953 31.69 42.48 -20.11
C LYS A 953 32.44 41.21 -20.54
N GLN A 954 33.60 40.93 -19.95
CA GLN A 954 34.40 39.75 -20.33
C GLN A 954 33.73 38.43 -19.88
N GLU A 955 33.16 38.40 -18.68
CA GLU A 955 32.41 37.25 -18.17
C GLU A 955 31.16 36.99 -19.04
N ALA A 956 30.48 38.05 -19.48
CA ALA A 956 29.35 37.93 -20.40
C ALA A 956 29.75 37.32 -21.75
N ILE A 957 30.82 37.83 -22.39
CA ILE A 957 31.33 37.29 -23.67
C ILE A 957 31.68 35.81 -23.53
N GLN A 958 32.40 35.46 -22.46
CA GLN A 958 32.81 34.08 -22.18
C GLN A 958 31.58 33.17 -22.00
N THR A 959 30.62 33.59 -21.18
CA THR A 959 29.42 32.80 -20.85
C THR A 959 28.50 32.64 -22.06
N TYR A 960 28.31 33.68 -22.88
CA TYR A 960 27.58 33.57 -24.15
C TYR A 960 28.24 32.59 -25.13
N ALA A 961 29.58 32.61 -25.22
CA ALA A 961 30.30 31.67 -26.07
C ALA A 961 30.15 30.22 -25.59
N GLN A 962 30.15 30.00 -24.27
CA GLN A 962 29.86 28.69 -23.68
C GLN A 962 28.40 28.27 -23.92
N ALA A 963 27.43 29.18 -23.74
CA ALA A 963 26.01 28.93 -23.99
C ALA A 963 25.74 28.48 -25.44
N LEU A 964 26.42 29.08 -26.42
CA LEU A 964 26.37 28.67 -27.83
C LEU A 964 26.99 27.30 -28.13
N ALA A 965 27.93 26.86 -27.27
CA ALA A 965 28.54 25.53 -27.34
C ALA A 965 27.78 24.48 -26.52
N ALA A 966 26.82 24.91 -25.71
CA ALA A 966 26.06 24.07 -24.80
C ALA A 966 24.91 23.33 -25.48
N THR A 967 24.22 22.47 -24.72
CA THR A 967 22.99 21.81 -25.19
C THR A 967 21.86 22.83 -25.23
N ARG A 968 21.07 22.86 -26.31
CA ARG A 968 19.92 23.78 -26.50
C ARG A 968 20.29 25.28 -26.50
N PRO A 969 21.22 25.74 -27.36
CA PRO A 969 21.51 27.17 -27.46
C PRO A 969 20.29 27.94 -27.96
N LEU A 970 20.03 29.12 -27.39
CA LEU A 970 19.00 30.02 -27.92
C LEU A 970 19.51 30.69 -29.20
N PRO A 971 18.67 30.85 -30.24
CA PRO A 971 19.05 31.54 -31.48
C PRO A 971 19.60 32.96 -31.23
N GLU A 972 19.00 33.68 -30.29
CA GLU A 972 19.32 35.07 -29.95
C GLU A 972 20.68 35.22 -29.27
N THR A 973 21.18 34.17 -28.61
CA THR A 973 22.50 34.16 -27.94
C THR A 973 23.62 34.53 -28.90
N ARG A 974 23.51 34.11 -30.17
CA ARG A 974 24.51 34.42 -31.19
C ARG A 974 24.55 35.92 -31.49
N GLU A 975 23.39 36.54 -31.66
CA GLU A 975 23.27 37.97 -31.95
C GLU A 975 23.76 38.82 -30.77
N ARG A 976 23.43 38.41 -29.52
CA ARG A 976 23.91 39.07 -28.30
C ARG A 976 25.44 39.01 -28.20
N LEU A 977 26.04 37.85 -28.45
CA LEU A 977 27.49 37.69 -28.46
C LEU A 977 28.16 38.53 -29.55
N ALA A 978 27.62 38.51 -30.78
CA ALA A 978 28.16 39.28 -31.91
C ALA A 978 28.24 40.77 -31.60
N ARG A 979 27.18 41.31 -30.97
CA ARG A 979 27.08 42.70 -30.52
C ARG A 979 28.11 43.07 -29.46
N LEU A 980 28.50 42.13 -28.59
CA LEU A 980 29.46 42.38 -27.51
C LEU A 980 30.93 42.21 -27.92
N ALA A 981 31.19 41.21 -28.78
CA ALA A 981 32.53 40.82 -29.20
C ALA A 981 33.09 41.73 -30.30
N GLY A 982 32.27 42.17 -31.28
CA GLY A 982 32.70 43.14 -32.29
C GLY A 982 32.64 42.65 -33.75
N GLY A 983 31.99 41.51 -34.04
CA GLY A 983 31.76 41.03 -35.42
C GLY A 983 31.65 39.50 -35.55
N GLU A 984 31.27 39.03 -36.76
CA GLU A 984 31.02 37.59 -37.03
C GLU A 984 32.28 36.71 -37.07
N ASP A 985 33.44 37.25 -37.44
CA ASP A 985 34.68 36.47 -37.58
C ASP A 985 35.24 36.00 -36.21
N GLU A 986 35.00 36.78 -35.15
CA GLU A 986 35.42 36.42 -33.78
C GLU A 986 34.54 35.33 -33.16
N LEU A 987 33.28 35.19 -33.60
CA LEU A 987 32.31 34.23 -33.05
C LEU A 987 32.76 32.78 -33.20
N LYS A 988 33.41 32.44 -34.31
CA LYS A 988 33.85 31.05 -34.56
C LYS A 988 34.96 30.63 -33.60
N MET A 989 35.91 31.52 -33.34
CA MET A 989 36.99 31.30 -32.40
C MET A 989 36.45 31.23 -30.97
N LEU A 990 35.60 32.21 -30.59
CA LEU A 990 34.98 32.26 -29.27
C LEU A 990 34.12 31.03 -29.00
N ARG A 991 33.33 30.55 -29.96
CA ARG A 991 32.51 29.33 -29.79
C ARG A 991 33.37 28.08 -29.57
N THR A 992 34.47 27.94 -30.31
CA THR A 992 35.39 26.79 -30.16
C THR A 992 35.99 26.79 -28.76
N ARG A 993 36.52 27.93 -28.33
CA ARG A 993 37.05 28.14 -26.99
C ARG A 993 35.98 27.95 -25.91
N GLY A 994 34.77 28.44 -26.13
CA GLY A 994 33.63 28.27 -25.24
C GLY A 994 33.26 26.80 -25.02
N GLY A 995 33.37 25.96 -26.06
CA GLY A 995 33.17 24.51 -25.92
C GLY A 995 34.24 23.83 -25.06
N GLU A 996 35.51 24.23 -25.21
CA GLU A 996 36.62 23.73 -24.37
C GLU A 996 36.45 24.13 -22.91
N GLU A 997 36.11 25.41 -22.66
CA GLU A 997 35.86 25.95 -21.33
C GLU A 997 34.62 25.33 -20.67
N LEU A 998 33.55 25.12 -21.43
CA LEU A 998 32.34 24.44 -20.94
C LEU A 998 32.63 23.00 -20.51
N SER A 999 33.47 22.29 -21.28
CA SER A 999 33.93 20.95 -20.92
C SER A 999 34.78 20.97 -19.64
N ALA A 1000 35.61 22.00 -19.46
CA ALA A 1000 36.41 22.17 -18.26
C ALA A 1000 35.54 22.38 -17.00
N LEU A 1001 34.42 23.12 -17.10
CA LEU A 1001 33.50 23.37 -15.98
C LEU A 1001 32.89 22.10 -15.36
N ARG A 1002 32.82 21.00 -16.11
CA ARG A 1002 32.29 19.70 -15.62
C ARG A 1002 33.37 18.64 -15.39
N THR A 1003 34.64 19.02 -15.53
CA THR A 1003 35.78 18.11 -15.40
C THR A 1003 36.47 18.31 -14.06
N VAL A 1004 36.44 17.27 -13.22
CA VAL A 1004 37.20 17.21 -11.97
C VAL A 1004 38.54 16.54 -12.26
N LYS A 1005 39.64 17.28 -12.10
CA LYS A 1005 40.98 16.71 -12.20
C LYS A 1005 41.31 15.97 -10.91
N LEU A 1006 41.76 14.73 -11.05
CA LEU A 1006 42.29 13.93 -9.95
C LEU A 1006 43.80 13.74 -10.14
N ASP A 1007 44.47 13.41 -9.04
CA ASP A 1007 45.91 13.14 -9.05
C ASP A 1007 46.28 11.93 -9.94
N LYS A 1008 47.57 11.62 -9.99
CA LYS A 1008 48.08 10.45 -10.73
C LYS A 1008 47.78 9.15 -9.99
N LEU A 1009 46.56 8.65 -10.17
CA LEU A 1009 46.02 7.52 -9.38
C LEU A 1009 46.21 6.16 -10.05
N LEU A 1010 46.37 6.09 -11.37
CA LEU A 1010 46.52 4.84 -12.11
C LEU A 1010 47.44 5.02 -13.33
N LYS A 1011 48.43 4.12 -13.49
CA LYS A 1011 49.40 4.14 -14.61
C LYS A 1011 48.95 3.33 -15.83
N GLU A 1012 47.65 3.07 -15.96
CA GLU A 1012 47.04 2.31 -17.05
C GLU A 1012 45.82 3.05 -17.59
N SER A 1013 45.49 2.82 -18.86
CA SER A 1013 44.29 3.38 -19.47
C SER A 1013 43.05 2.58 -19.06
N ALA A 1014 42.16 3.20 -18.31
CA ALA A 1014 40.90 2.60 -17.88
C ALA A 1014 39.81 3.68 -17.78
N SER A 1015 38.55 3.26 -17.97
CA SER A 1015 37.38 4.11 -17.78
C SER A 1015 36.27 3.38 -17.03
N ALA A 1016 35.57 4.08 -16.14
CA ALA A 1016 34.44 3.57 -15.37
C ALA A 1016 33.48 4.71 -14.99
N GLU A 1017 32.21 4.37 -14.83
CA GLU A 1017 31.17 5.29 -14.44
C GLU A 1017 30.90 5.21 -12.94
N PHE A 1018 30.68 6.37 -12.34
CA PHE A 1018 30.34 6.51 -10.92
C PHE A 1018 29.16 7.44 -10.74
N PHE A 1019 28.33 7.13 -9.74
CA PHE A 1019 27.45 8.10 -9.13
C PHE A 1019 28.16 8.78 -7.95
N VAL A 1020 27.92 10.08 -7.80
CA VAL A 1020 28.34 10.88 -6.67
C VAL A 1020 27.12 11.60 -6.08
N LEU A 1021 27.05 11.68 -4.76
CA LEU A 1021 26.02 12.41 -4.02
C LEU A 1021 26.65 13.66 -3.42
N LEU A 1022 26.19 14.83 -3.87
CA LEU A 1022 26.70 16.12 -3.43
C LEU A 1022 25.73 16.75 -2.42
N SER A 1023 26.27 17.37 -1.39
CA SER A 1023 25.50 18.17 -0.42
C SER A 1023 26.17 19.52 -0.15
N PRO A 1024 25.48 20.50 0.47
CA PRO A 1024 26.09 21.77 0.86
C PRO A 1024 27.27 21.59 1.82
N GLY A 1025 28.37 22.27 1.55
CA GLY A 1025 29.62 22.29 2.33
C GLY A 1025 30.13 23.71 2.60
N LEU A 1026 31.35 23.83 3.14
CA LEU A 1026 31.99 25.14 3.36
C LEU A 1026 32.28 25.86 2.03
N ALA A 1027 32.44 27.19 2.07
CA ALA A 1027 32.59 28.05 0.89
C ALA A 1027 33.64 27.51 -0.10
N ALA A 1028 33.25 27.36 -1.37
CA ALA A 1028 34.12 26.86 -2.43
C ALA A 1028 35.23 27.87 -2.77
N ALA A 1029 36.46 27.38 -2.98
CA ALA A 1029 37.42 28.11 -3.79
C ALA A 1029 36.91 28.15 -5.26
N PRO A 1030 36.99 29.28 -5.97
CA PRO A 1030 36.50 29.36 -7.34
C PRO A 1030 37.22 28.36 -8.26
N ALA A 1031 36.47 27.68 -9.11
CA ALA A 1031 37.04 26.84 -10.16
C ALA A 1031 37.88 27.69 -11.12
N ALA A 1032 38.98 27.14 -11.64
CA ALA A 1032 39.84 27.87 -12.57
C ALA A 1032 39.06 28.32 -13.81
N GLY A 1033 38.85 29.64 -13.94
CA GLY A 1033 38.11 30.25 -15.06
C GLY A 1033 36.61 30.53 -14.80
N ALA A 1034 36.11 30.36 -13.57
CA ALA A 1034 34.75 30.75 -13.18
C ALA A 1034 34.75 32.06 -12.36
N ALA A 1035 33.72 32.90 -12.55
CA ALA A 1035 33.52 34.10 -11.74
C ALA A 1035 33.26 33.75 -10.26
N ALA A 1036 33.64 34.62 -9.33
CA ALA A 1036 33.42 34.42 -7.89
C ALA A 1036 31.92 34.34 -7.59
N ALA A 1037 31.42 33.13 -7.36
CA ALA A 1037 30.00 32.86 -7.13
C ALA A 1037 29.62 33.07 -5.66
N SER A 1038 28.42 33.61 -5.42
CA SER A 1038 27.78 33.60 -4.10
C SER A 1038 27.03 32.28 -3.89
N GLY A 1039 27.38 31.50 -2.87
CA GLY A 1039 26.72 30.22 -2.54
C GLY A 1039 27.64 29.30 -1.73
N THR A 1040 27.12 28.17 -1.25
CA THR A 1040 27.94 27.16 -0.55
C THR A 1040 28.51 26.14 -1.54
N GLY A 1041 29.74 25.69 -1.30
CA GLY A 1041 30.40 24.70 -2.15
C GLY A 1041 29.79 23.31 -1.98
N ALA A 1042 30.04 22.40 -2.92
CA ALA A 1042 29.62 21.01 -2.79
C ALA A 1042 30.63 20.17 -1.99
N LYS A 1043 30.14 19.43 -1.01
CA LYS A 1043 30.85 18.29 -0.39
C LYS A 1043 30.29 16.98 -0.95
N ILE A 1044 31.12 15.94 -0.99
CA ILE A 1044 30.68 14.62 -1.42
C ILE A 1044 30.33 13.79 -0.20
N GLU A 1045 29.12 13.26 -0.21
CA GLU A 1045 28.62 12.42 0.87
C GLU A 1045 28.78 10.93 0.54
N GLU A 1046 28.49 10.55 -0.70
CA GLU A 1046 28.56 9.17 -1.17
C GLU A 1046 29.13 9.09 -2.58
N VAL A 1047 29.79 7.97 -2.87
CA VAL A 1047 30.27 7.59 -4.21
C VAL A 1047 29.92 6.13 -4.43
N ARG A 1048 29.33 5.80 -5.58
CA ARG A 1048 28.93 4.45 -5.94
C ARG A 1048 29.42 4.12 -7.35
N PHE A 1049 30.15 3.03 -7.50
CA PHE A 1049 30.51 2.49 -8.82
C PHE A 1049 29.24 2.06 -9.57
N ALA A 1050 29.10 2.52 -10.81
CA ALA A 1050 27.99 2.13 -11.68
C ALA A 1050 28.39 1.00 -12.62
N SER A 1051 29.38 1.25 -13.49
CA SER A 1051 29.79 0.30 -14.54
C SER A 1051 31.20 0.60 -15.05
N GLY A 1052 31.78 -0.31 -15.84
CA GLY A 1052 33.09 -0.12 -16.48
C GLY A 1052 34.23 -0.91 -15.83
N SER A 1053 35.45 -0.40 -15.89
CA SER A 1053 36.64 -1.12 -15.43
C SER A 1053 36.65 -1.31 -13.91
N GLU A 1054 36.62 -2.57 -13.46
CA GLU A 1054 36.71 -2.94 -12.04
C GLU A 1054 38.00 -2.43 -11.37
N LYS A 1055 39.08 -2.20 -12.13
CA LYS A 1055 40.34 -1.63 -11.62
C LYS A 1055 40.17 -0.21 -11.06
N LEU A 1056 39.14 0.51 -11.49
CA LEU A 1056 38.86 1.88 -11.03
C LEU A 1056 37.95 1.91 -9.81
N ARG A 1057 37.29 0.81 -9.43
CA ARG A 1057 36.40 0.74 -8.25
C ARG A 1057 37.08 1.22 -6.95
N PRO A 1058 38.37 0.89 -6.67
CA PRO A 1058 39.06 1.40 -5.50
C PRO A 1058 39.27 2.93 -5.49
N LEU A 1059 39.17 3.60 -6.65
CA LEU A 1059 39.33 5.06 -6.75
C LEU A 1059 38.08 5.85 -6.29
N ALA A 1060 37.05 5.17 -5.78
CA ALA A 1060 35.88 5.82 -5.18
C ALA A 1060 36.27 6.75 -4.01
N GLU A 1061 37.28 6.41 -3.21
CA GLU A 1061 37.78 7.29 -2.14
C GLU A 1061 38.47 8.55 -2.68
N ALA A 1062 39.20 8.42 -3.80
CA ALA A 1062 39.81 9.58 -4.45
C ALA A 1062 38.74 10.51 -5.04
N LEU A 1063 37.64 9.95 -5.54
CA LEU A 1063 36.46 10.74 -5.90
C LEU A 1063 35.87 11.44 -4.69
N ARG A 1064 35.69 10.76 -3.53
CA ARG A 1064 35.18 11.38 -2.29
C ARG A 1064 36.03 12.55 -1.78
N ALA A 1065 37.34 12.52 -2.02
CA ALA A 1065 38.26 13.59 -1.67
C ALA A 1065 38.37 14.70 -2.73
N GLY A 1066 37.70 14.55 -3.88
CA GLY A 1066 37.76 15.48 -4.99
C GLY A 1066 36.99 16.78 -4.75
N HIS A 1067 37.37 17.84 -5.46
CA HIS A 1067 36.68 19.13 -5.44
C HIS A 1067 35.72 19.21 -6.63
N PHE A 1068 34.42 19.34 -6.37
CA PHE A 1068 33.39 19.28 -7.39
C PHE A 1068 32.86 20.68 -7.74
N PRO A 1069 32.70 21.01 -9.04
CA PRO A 1069 32.25 22.32 -9.50
C PRO A 1069 30.73 22.44 -9.41
N ALA A 1070 30.18 22.38 -8.20
CA ALA A 1070 28.76 22.55 -7.93
C ALA A 1070 28.54 23.53 -6.77
N ILE A 1071 27.47 24.32 -6.88
CA ILE A 1071 27.14 25.38 -5.94
C ILE A 1071 25.69 25.22 -5.52
N PHE A 1072 25.44 25.40 -4.23
CA PHE A 1072 24.09 25.46 -3.68
C PHE A 1072 23.74 26.93 -3.41
N PRO A 1073 22.61 27.44 -3.97
CA PRO A 1073 22.25 28.85 -3.85
C PRO A 1073 21.73 29.24 -2.47
N ASP A 1074 21.28 28.27 -1.67
CA ASP A 1074 20.75 28.46 -0.31
C ASP A 1074 21.24 27.36 0.62
N ASP A 1075 21.10 27.59 1.93
CA ASP A 1075 21.40 26.61 2.98
C ASP A 1075 20.30 25.54 3.13
N THR A 1076 19.32 25.51 2.23
CA THR A 1076 18.25 24.50 2.21
C THR A 1076 18.88 23.11 2.11
N PRO A 1077 18.65 22.20 3.09
CA PRO A 1077 19.23 20.86 3.08
C PRO A 1077 18.74 20.07 1.86
N THR A 1078 19.57 20.02 0.82
CA THR A 1078 19.27 19.42 -0.48
C THR A 1078 20.47 18.60 -0.93
N LYS A 1079 20.25 17.48 -1.60
CA LYS A 1079 21.34 16.67 -2.16
C LYS A 1079 21.21 16.58 -3.67
N LEU A 1080 22.33 16.58 -4.38
CA LEU A 1080 22.38 16.44 -5.84
C LEU A 1080 23.04 15.13 -6.20
N VAL A 1081 22.28 14.22 -6.83
CA VAL A 1081 22.83 13.00 -7.41
C VAL A 1081 23.39 13.32 -8.79
N ARG A 1082 24.66 13.00 -9.04
CA ARG A 1082 25.30 13.16 -10.34
C ARG A 1082 25.96 11.86 -10.79
N ARG A 1083 25.93 11.58 -12.10
CA ARG A 1083 26.69 10.50 -12.74
C ARG A 1083 27.85 11.09 -13.51
N GLY A 1084 28.99 10.42 -13.57
CA GLY A 1084 30.15 10.86 -14.33
C GLY A 1084 31.04 9.70 -14.75
N ILE A 1085 31.95 9.98 -15.68
CA ILE A 1085 32.92 9.02 -16.21
C ILE A 1085 34.30 9.36 -15.65
N LEU A 1086 34.90 8.43 -14.91
CA LEU A 1086 36.29 8.47 -14.47
C LEU A 1086 37.16 7.82 -15.55
N SER A 1087 38.11 8.57 -16.10
CA SER A 1087 39.08 8.08 -17.08
C SER A 1087 40.51 8.35 -16.64
N CYS A 1088 41.36 7.34 -16.67
CA CYS A 1088 42.80 7.47 -16.40
C CYS A 1088 43.60 7.20 -17.67
N SER A 1089 44.72 7.91 -17.84
CA SER A 1089 45.59 7.79 -19.01
C SER A 1089 46.89 7.04 -18.67
N ALA A 1090 47.21 5.96 -19.40
CA ALA A 1090 48.49 5.28 -19.28
C ALA A 1090 49.70 6.19 -19.59
N LEU A 1091 49.52 7.21 -20.43
CA LEU A 1091 50.59 8.07 -20.92
C LEU A 1091 51.03 9.11 -19.88
N THR A 1092 50.08 9.72 -19.18
CA THR A 1092 50.34 10.81 -18.22
C THR A 1092 50.20 10.36 -16.77
N GLY A 1093 49.52 9.24 -16.53
CA GLY A 1093 49.09 8.76 -15.22
C GLY A 1093 47.93 9.56 -14.63
N GLU A 1094 47.47 10.61 -15.30
CA GLU A 1094 46.43 11.53 -14.82
C GLU A 1094 45.05 10.89 -14.96
N CYS A 1095 44.22 11.11 -13.95
CA CYS A 1095 42.83 10.68 -13.92
C CYS A 1095 41.91 11.90 -13.92
N VAL A 1096 40.85 11.87 -14.71
CA VAL A 1096 39.84 12.93 -14.79
C VAL A 1096 38.45 12.34 -14.63
N PHE A 1097 37.60 13.01 -13.85
CA PHE A 1097 36.20 12.66 -13.68
C PHE A 1097 35.33 13.70 -14.38
N VAL A 1098 34.65 13.28 -15.45
CA VAL A 1098 33.78 14.17 -16.24
C VAL A 1098 32.33 13.91 -15.84
N LEU A 1099 31.68 14.90 -15.25
CA LEU A 1099 30.27 14.84 -14.89
C LEU A 1099 29.39 14.82 -16.14
N LEU A 1100 28.41 13.92 -16.16
CA LEU A 1100 27.38 13.91 -17.18
C LEU A 1100 26.32 14.99 -16.86
N PRO A 1101 25.78 15.65 -17.90
CA PRO A 1101 24.53 16.41 -17.79
C PRO A 1101 23.42 15.55 -17.17
N PRO A 1102 22.65 16.06 -16.18
CA PRO A 1102 21.60 15.28 -15.50
C PRO A 1102 20.54 14.68 -16.45
N ASP A 1103 20.21 15.39 -17.52
CA ASP A 1103 19.21 14.98 -18.52
C ASP A 1103 19.66 13.79 -19.39
N LEU A 1104 20.97 13.52 -19.45
CA LEU A 1104 21.53 12.34 -20.12
C LEU A 1104 21.55 11.10 -19.22
N VAL A 1105 21.21 11.24 -17.94
CA VAL A 1105 21.22 10.15 -16.95
C VAL A 1105 19.79 9.65 -16.73
N THR A 1106 19.37 8.67 -17.53
CA THR A 1106 18.00 8.12 -17.49
C THR A 1106 17.87 6.80 -16.72
N SER A 1107 19.00 6.24 -16.27
CA SER A 1107 19.08 4.96 -15.57
C SER A 1107 19.93 5.07 -14.31
N VAL A 1108 19.49 4.38 -13.25
CA VAL A 1108 20.22 4.18 -11.99
C VAL A 1108 21.19 2.99 -12.05
N ASN A 1109 21.09 2.19 -13.11
CA ASN A 1109 21.98 1.08 -13.47
C ASN A 1109 23.00 1.51 -14.53
#